data_AF-A0A1F3EBU5-F1
#
_entry.id   AF-A0A1F3EBU5-F1
#
_cell.length_a   1.000
_cell.length_b   1.000
_cell.length_c   1.000
_cell.angle_alpha   90.00
_cell.angle_beta   90.00
_cell.angle_gamma   90.00
#
_symmetry.space_group_name_H-M   'P 1'
#
loop_
_entity.id
_entity.type
_entity.pdbx_description
1 polymer ?
#
loop_
_entity_poly.entity_id
_entity_poly.type
_entity_poly.pdbx_seq_one_letter_code
_entity_poly.pdbx_strand_id
1 'polypeptide(L)'
;MSQNDKIFDSLVIGGGIAGQEAALSLADMNHQVLLVEKDLSIGGKMIQLSKVFPTLDCAACITTPKMSETARHPNITLMLNSEIDGINKTDTDFQVNISNNPRYIIPEACTGCQQCEVACPEVRMDEYNANLAGRKVAYIPFSLANPRIATIDRQDISAPCINECPGGVKPYGYISLVRNGQYDDAMRLHLEDIPLPGSLGRACYAPCQNECTRATLDSTVDIRRIKRFFAENYYDKFPEPEKTEITSRSGKKVAVIGSGPAGLTAAYHLALKGHSVKIFEAAPVLGGMLKLTLPEYRLPKTVVDRDIKNITALGVEFEVNTKIENLTKLKEEGFDSIFISVGTHDTSKLDVEGSDLKGIISCLDFLREANIGQKENLKGKKVMVIGGGNTAMDASRTALRLGAEKVTVIYRRSRSEMPCFKPEIDEAEEEGVEIMVLRNPIQFFGEDGILKKVQLIKMKLGEPDQSGRRRPEPVPGSEYIEDVDFVIEAIGLQPSTSMFGNTIEIKKGGTIKVNETTLQTSVESIFAGGDSVTGASTIIEAAGQGRKAAFYIDKYLQNLPLNNYVFGDKLPAIDKNKVLERGTFKLIPQVDPKFRSIHERIQDFKDVELTLSEEEVLLSTNRCLDCSNCRECHQCISACPANAIDFSQKKEIVETNVRSVIVTTGFKLFPPSGKPEYGYTKYPNVIDSMQMDRLIAPTRPFNNVLRPGDGKSPDNIAYVLCTGSRDSAIENSSCSTECSNNPICSQICCMYSIKQAQLLMGALPMADITIYYMDIRAFGKGYEEFFQQSKSMGVNFVKGKVAKIREKDDNSGDLILRYEDVTSGTIKESKHDLVVLSVGVLPNKEIPQMFKNEKLELDEFNFVKQLDELVSPSLTSIKGVFVAGAASGPKDIPDSILSAGCAASEVAVYLNKV
;
A
#
# COMPACT_ATOMS: atom_id res chain seq x y z
N MET A 1 1.54 32.84 14.43
CA MET A 1 0.30 32.86 13.62
C MET A 1 0.31 31.60 12.78
N SER A 2 -0.75 30.78 12.86
CA SER A 2 -0.94 29.66 11.94
C SER A 2 -0.99 30.17 10.50
N GLN A 3 -0.52 29.39 9.52
CA GLN A 3 -0.57 29.76 8.10
C GLN A 3 -1.98 30.19 7.64
N ASN A 4 -3.03 29.68 8.29
CA ASN A 4 -4.45 29.98 7.99
C ASN A 4 -4.88 31.45 8.19
N ASP A 5 -4.13 32.27 8.94
CA ASP A 5 -4.49 33.69 9.17
C ASP A 5 -3.69 34.67 8.28
N LYS A 6 -2.83 34.16 7.40
CA LYS A 6 -1.96 35.02 6.56
C LYS A 6 -2.70 35.41 5.29
N ILE A 7 -2.95 36.70 5.11
CA ILE A 7 -3.46 37.25 3.84
C ILE A 7 -2.27 37.43 2.90
N PHE A 8 -2.38 36.91 1.68
CA PHE A 8 -1.39 37.13 0.62
C PHE A 8 -1.87 38.21 -0.36
N ASP A 9 -0.93 38.95 -0.94
CA ASP A 9 -1.26 39.92 -1.97
C ASP A 9 -1.65 39.20 -3.27
N SER A 10 -0.91 38.16 -3.64
CA SER A 10 -1.21 37.39 -4.86
C SER A 10 -1.02 35.88 -4.68
N LEU A 11 -1.92 35.10 -5.28
CA LEU A 11 -1.75 33.68 -5.56
C LEU A 11 -1.17 33.49 -6.96
N VAL A 12 -0.18 32.62 -7.10
CA VAL A 12 0.34 32.13 -8.39
C VAL A 12 0.11 30.62 -8.48
N ILE A 13 -0.61 30.19 -9.51
CA ILE A 13 -1.01 28.79 -9.70
C ILE A 13 -0.10 28.13 -10.75
N GLY A 14 0.83 27.30 -10.29
CA GLY A 14 1.80 26.56 -11.10
C GLY A 14 3.20 27.18 -11.06
N GLY A 15 4.20 26.42 -10.64
CA GLY A 15 5.60 26.79 -10.48
C GLY A 15 6.48 26.49 -11.69
N GLY A 16 5.93 26.58 -12.91
CA GLY A 16 6.70 26.60 -14.14
C GLY A 16 7.49 27.91 -14.30
N ILE A 17 8.21 28.07 -15.42
CA ILE A 17 9.04 29.26 -15.66
C ILE A 17 8.24 30.57 -15.59
N ALA A 18 7.01 30.59 -16.11
CA ALA A 18 6.12 31.76 -16.05
C ALA A 18 5.67 32.07 -14.61
N GLY A 19 5.29 31.04 -13.83
CA GLY A 19 4.87 31.24 -12.45
C GLY A 19 6.01 31.69 -11.55
N GLN A 20 7.21 31.12 -11.73
CA GLN A 20 8.42 31.57 -11.03
C GLN A 20 8.73 33.04 -11.34
N GLU A 21 8.68 33.42 -12.63
CA GLU A 21 8.93 34.80 -13.04
C GLU A 21 7.91 35.78 -12.45
N ALA A 22 6.62 35.46 -12.53
CA ALA A 22 5.56 36.30 -12.00
C ALA A 22 5.67 36.45 -10.47
N ALA A 23 5.95 35.36 -9.77
CA ALA A 23 6.12 35.37 -8.32
C ALA A 23 7.35 36.17 -7.89
N LEU A 24 8.50 35.97 -8.54
CA LEU A 24 9.73 36.73 -8.26
C LEU A 24 9.52 38.23 -8.50
N SER A 25 8.97 38.59 -9.67
CA SER A 25 8.73 39.99 -10.04
C SER A 25 7.83 40.71 -9.02
N LEU A 26 6.75 40.06 -8.57
CA LEU A 26 5.87 40.62 -7.55
C LEU A 26 6.53 40.69 -6.17
N ALA A 27 7.28 39.64 -5.81
CA ALA A 27 7.95 39.56 -4.53
C ALA A 27 9.07 40.59 -4.38
N ASP A 28 9.80 40.89 -5.46
CA ASP A 28 10.79 41.97 -5.57
C ASP A 28 10.15 43.36 -5.45
N MET A 29 8.87 43.49 -5.83
CA MET A 29 8.04 44.68 -5.57
C MET A 29 7.48 44.73 -4.14
N ASN A 30 7.94 43.84 -3.25
CA ASN A 30 7.49 43.68 -1.85
C ASN A 30 6.06 43.15 -1.64
N HIS A 31 5.46 42.51 -2.65
CA HIS A 31 4.19 41.81 -2.48
C HIS A 31 4.38 40.44 -1.83
N GLN A 32 3.50 40.06 -0.90
CA GLN A 32 3.45 38.71 -0.34
C GLN A 32 2.79 37.75 -1.33
N VAL A 33 3.56 36.81 -1.87
CA VAL A 33 3.10 35.87 -2.90
C VAL A 33 2.95 34.47 -2.31
N LEU A 34 1.81 33.84 -2.58
CA LEU A 34 1.61 32.40 -2.39
C LEU A 34 1.79 31.70 -3.74
N LEU A 35 2.78 30.83 -3.88
CA LEU A 35 2.96 30.01 -5.08
C LEU A 35 2.56 28.57 -4.77
N VAL A 36 1.55 28.07 -5.50
CA VAL A 36 1.04 26.71 -5.36
C VAL A 36 1.48 25.87 -6.57
N GLU A 37 2.16 24.77 -6.32
CA GLU A 37 2.64 23.81 -7.32
C GLU A 37 2.14 22.41 -6.97
N LYS A 38 1.55 21.74 -7.96
CA LYS A 38 1.01 20.38 -7.83
C LYS A 38 2.11 19.33 -7.74
N ASP A 39 3.26 19.59 -8.36
CA ASP A 39 4.39 18.67 -8.36
C ASP A 39 5.24 18.82 -7.09
N LEU A 40 6.11 17.85 -6.84
CA LEU A 40 6.99 17.80 -5.67
C LEU A 40 8.17 18.81 -5.75
N SER A 41 8.28 19.55 -6.84
CA SER A 41 9.30 20.58 -7.08
C SER A 41 8.77 21.56 -8.11
N ILE A 42 9.17 22.83 -7.98
CA ILE A 42 9.04 23.81 -9.06
C ILE A 42 9.99 23.48 -10.22
N GLY A 43 9.77 24.12 -11.38
CA GLY A 43 10.58 23.95 -12.60
C GLY A 43 9.74 23.67 -13.85
N GLY A 44 8.53 23.13 -13.68
CA GLY A 44 7.59 22.80 -14.75
C GLY A 44 8.20 21.89 -15.83
N LYS A 45 7.79 22.08 -17.09
CA LYS A 45 8.36 21.30 -18.21
C LYS A 45 9.79 21.72 -18.59
N MET A 46 10.18 22.96 -18.30
CA MET A 46 11.49 23.50 -18.71
C MET A 46 12.64 22.72 -18.07
N ILE A 47 12.52 22.32 -16.79
CA ILE A 47 13.58 21.57 -16.09
C ILE A 47 13.77 20.14 -16.63
N GLN A 48 12.85 19.63 -17.45
CA GLN A 48 12.94 18.32 -18.09
C GLN A 48 13.76 18.39 -19.40
N LEU A 49 13.90 19.58 -19.99
CA LEU A 49 14.59 19.78 -21.26
C LEU A 49 16.12 19.70 -21.10
N SER A 50 16.80 19.22 -22.15
CA SER A 50 18.26 19.23 -22.19
C SER A 50 18.80 20.66 -22.36
N LYS A 51 18.39 21.28 -23.47
CA LYS A 51 18.73 22.64 -23.88
C LYS A 51 17.47 23.39 -24.31
N VAL A 52 17.59 24.71 -24.46
CA VAL A 52 16.55 25.59 -25.01
C VAL A 52 16.97 26.15 -26.36
N PHE A 53 16.03 26.32 -27.28
CA PHE A 53 16.27 26.99 -28.55
C PHE A 53 16.08 28.51 -28.37
N PRO A 54 16.70 29.34 -29.23
CA PRO A 54 17.64 28.99 -30.30
C PRO A 54 19.10 28.95 -29.82
N THR A 55 19.37 29.35 -28.57
CA THR A 55 20.75 29.56 -28.06
C THR A 55 21.49 28.27 -27.71
N LEU A 56 20.78 27.15 -27.55
CA LEU A 56 21.32 25.88 -27.02
C LEU A 56 21.89 25.99 -25.59
N ASP A 57 21.44 27.01 -24.84
CA ASP A 57 21.71 27.11 -23.42
C ASP A 57 21.10 25.92 -22.69
N CYS A 58 21.76 25.48 -21.62
CA CYS A 58 21.21 24.42 -20.78
C CYS A 58 19.95 24.93 -20.09
N ALA A 59 18.85 24.19 -20.20
CA ALA A 59 17.59 24.59 -19.59
C ALA A 59 17.74 24.73 -18.07
N ALA A 60 18.43 23.77 -17.43
CA ALA A 60 18.72 23.83 -16.01
C ALA A 60 19.57 25.05 -15.61
N CYS A 61 20.50 25.52 -16.45
CA CYS A 61 21.30 26.71 -16.15
C CYS A 61 20.45 27.99 -16.05
N ILE A 62 19.30 28.02 -16.70
CA ILE A 62 18.36 29.16 -16.64
C ILE A 62 17.32 28.93 -15.54
N THR A 63 16.75 27.73 -15.44
CA THR A 63 15.66 27.44 -14.50
C THR A 63 16.13 27.29 -13.07
N THR A 64 17.26 26.61 -12.81
CA THR A 64 17.66 26.30 -11.42
C THR A 64 18.03 27.50 -10.57
N PRO A 65 18.65 28.59 -11.08
CA PRO A 65 18.81 29.82 -10.32
C PRO A 65 17.46 30.42 -9.90
N LYS A 66 16.50 30.53 -10.83
CA LYS A 66 15.14 31.01 -10.53
C LYS A 66 14.44 30.12 -9.51
N MET A 67 14.54 28.79 -9.64
CA MET A 67 14.00 27.86 -8.65
C MET A 67 14.59 28.13 -7.25
N SER A 68 15.91 28.34 -7.17
CA SER A 68 16.57 28.63 -5.89
C SER A 68 16.19 29.98 -5.31
N GLU A 69 15.97 30.98 -6.15
CA GLU A 69 15.54 32.30 -5.73
C GLU A 69 14.09 32.25 -5.24
N THR A 70 13.18 31.68 -6.03
CA THR A 70 11.77 31.51 -5.68
C THR A 70 11.60 30.76 -4.36
N ALA A 71 12.35 29.68 -4.13
CA ALA A 71 12.24 28.86 -2.92
C ALA A 71 12.79 29.54 -1.65
N ARG A 72 13.66 30.55 -1.78
CA ARG A 72 14.32 31.24 -0.65
C ARG A 72 13.85 32.68 -0.44
N HIS A 73 13.06 33.21 -1.38
CA HIS A 73 12.64 34.59 -1.34
C HIS A 73 11.73 34.83 -0.12
N PRO A 74 12.02 35.83 0.75
CA PRO A 74 11.30 36.04 2.01
C PRO A 74 9.81 36.39 1.82
N ASN A 75 9.46 36.97 0.66
CA ASN A 75 8.08 37.33 0.32
C ASN A 75 7.33 36.24 -0.48
N ILE A 76 7.94 35.09 -0.75
CA ILE A 76 7.29 33.97 -1.43
C ILE A 76 7.05 32.84 -0.44
N THR A 77 5.80 32.45 -0.26
CA THR A 77 5.44 31.21 0.42
C THR A 77 5.17 30.14 -0.62
N LEU A 78 5.96 29.08 -0.60
CA LEU A 78 5.89 28.00 -1.57
C LEU A 78 5.11 26.80 -1.00
N MET A 79 4.01 26.43 -1.66
CA MET A 79 3.24 25.21 -1.37
C MET A 79 3.44 24.22 -2.51
N LEU A 80 4.16 23.14 -2.23
CA LEU A 80 4.41 22.05 -3.19
C LEU A 80 3.47 20.89 -2.92
N ASN A 81 3.35 19.98 -3.89
CA ASN A 81 2.46 18.82 -3.79
C ASN A 81 1.02 19.23 -3.42
N SER A 82 0.60 20.40 -3.90
CA SER A 82 -0.62 21.09 -3.46
C SER A 82 -1.50 21.44 -4.65
N GLU A 83 -2.80 21.25 -4.52
CA GLU A 83 -3.80 21.50 -5.56
C GLU A 83 -4.85 22.52 -5.11
N ILE A 84 -5.38 23.29 -6.05
CA ILE A 84 -6.46 24.24 -5.78
C ILE A 84 -7.80 23.53 -5.95
N ASP A 85 -8.52 23.31 -4.86
CA ASP A 85 -9.84 22.68 -4.88
C ASP A 85 -10.95 23.68 -5.26
N GLY A 86 -10.75 24.96 -4.89
CA GLY A 86 -11.70 26.03 -5.16
C GLY A 86 -11.19 27.43 -4.87
N ILE A 87 -11.67 28.39 -5.65
CA ILE A 87 -11.46 29.83 -5.51
C ILE A 87 -12.83 30.48 -5.55
N ASN A 88 -13.19 31.17 -4.46
CA ASN A 88 -14.39 31.97 -4.36
C ASN A 88 -14.00 33.44 -4.34
N LYS A 89 -14.49 34.20 -5.31
CA LYS A 89 -14.36 35.65 -5.25
C LYS A 89 -15.36 36.21 -4.25
N THR A 90 -14.90 37.07 -3.35
CA THR A 90 -15.76 37.72 -2.37
C THR A 90 -16.12 39.11 -2.88
N ASP A 91 -15.58 40.18 -2.30
CA ASP A 91 -15.71 41.54 -2.81
C ASP A 91 -14.51 41.89 -3.69
N THR A 92 -13.42 42.34 -3.06
CA THR A 92 -12.13 42.65 -3.70
C THR A 92 -11.11 41.51 -3.60
N ASP A 93 -11.35 40.54 -2.73
CA ASP A 93 -10.43 39.45 -2.41
C ASP A 93 -11.01 38.10 -2.83
N PHE A 94 -10.15 37.08 -2.77
CA PHE A 94 -10.45 35.69 -3.10
C PHE A 94 -10.18 34.80 -1.90
N GLN A 95 -11.15 33.97 -1.53
CA GLN A 95 -10.95 32.87 -0.61
C GLN A 95 -10.55 31.62 -1.41
N VAL A 96 -9.44 31.01 -1.03
CA VAL A 96 -8.81 29.89 -1.75
C VAL A 96 -8.76 28.67 -0.84
N ASN A 97 -9.28 27.57 -1.34
CA ASN A 97 -9.22 26.26 -0.71
C ASN A 97 -8.16 25.43 -1.41
N ILE A 98 -7.12 25.07 -0.67
CA ILE A 98 -5.94 24.37 -1.15
C ILE A 98 -5.87 23.04 -0.44
N SER A 99 -5.65 21.96 -1.19
CA SER A 99 -5.32 20.69 -0.60
C SER A 99 -3.85 20.34 -0.76
N ASN A 100 -3.19 20.07 0.36
CA ASN A 100 -1.78 19.72 0.43
C ASN A 100 -1.63 18.22 0.66
N ASN A 101 -1.07 17.53 -0.33
CA ASN A 101 -0.88 16.08 -0.28
C ASN A 101 0.38 15.73 0.54
N PRO A 102 0.33 14.66 1.34
CA PRO A 102 1.47 14.27 2.17
C PRO A 102 2.67 13.83 1.32
N ARG A 103 3.88 14.21 1.74
CA ARG A 103 5.13 13.64 1.22
C ARG A 103 5.52 12.35 1.95
N TYR A 104 4.90 12.13 3.11
CA TYR A 104 5.30 11.16 4.11
C TYR A 104 6.76 11.34 4.57
N ILE A 105 7.24 12.58 4.47
CA ILE A 105 8.57 13.03 4.86
C ILE A 105 8.37 14.35 5.59
N ILE A 106 8.99 14.50 6.75
CA ILE A 106 9.11 15.75 7.50
C ILE A 106 10.14 16.62 6.77
N PRO A 107 9.73 17.67 6.06
CA PRO A 107 10.62 18.45 5.19
C PRO A 107 11.84 19.01 5.92
N GLU A 108 11.65 19.48 7.15
CA GLU A 108 12.66 20.14 7.97
C GLU A 108 13.73 19.16 8.49
N ALA A 109 13.38 17.88 8.63
CA ALA A 109 14.31 16.83 9.05
C ALA A 109 15.04 16.19 7.86
N CYS A 110 14.51 16.30 6.64
CA CYS A 110 15.07 15.63 5.48
C CYS A 110 16.38 16.28 5.01
N THR A 111 17.46 15.50 4.97
CA THR A 111 18.77 15.95 4.49
C THR A 111 18.99 15.80 2.98
N GLY A 112 18.05 15.16 2.27
CA GLY A 112 18.20 14.87 0.84
C GLY A 112 19.33 13.89 0.49
N CYS A 113 19.73 13.01 1.43
CA CYS A 113 20.86 12.09 1.29
C CYS A 113 20.60 10.84 0.41
N GLN A 114 19.35 10.57 0.01
CA GLN A 114 18.93 9.44 -0.85
C GLN A 114 19.13 8.03 -0.28
N GLN A 115 19.49 7.85 1.00
CA GLN A 115 19.61 6.51 1.60
C GLN A 115 18.30 5.71 1.56
N CYS A 116 17.16 6.40 1.72
CA CYS A 116 15.83 5.80 1.58
C CYS A 116 15.54 5.27 0.17
N GLU A 117 16.10 5.91 -0.85
CA GLU A 117 15.97 5.51 -2.25
C GLU A 117 16.78 4.25 -2.54
N VAL A 118 18.04 4.22 -2.09
CA VAL A 118 18.92 3.04 -2.20
C VAL A 118 18.31 1.83 -1.48
N ALA A 119 17.75 2.02 -0.29
CA ALA A 119 17.15 0.95 0.50
C ALA A 119 15.80 0.45 -0.03
N CYS A 120 15.12 1.23 -0.88
CA CYS A 120 13.81 0.86 -1.39
C CYS A 120 13.92 -0.33 -2.36
N PRO A 121 13.28 -1.48 -2.09
CA PRO A 121 13.34 -2.63 -3.00
C PRO A 121 12.47 -2.44 -4.25
N GLU A 122 11.57 -1.45 -4.24
CA GLU A 122 10.51 -1.32 -5.23
C GLU A 122 10.82 -0.30 -6.30
N VAL A 123 10.47 -0.64 -7.54
CA VAL A 123 10.68 0.20 -8.73
C VAL A 123 9.34 0.52 -9.39
N ARG A 124 9.15 1.77 -9.82
CA ARG A 124 8.03 2.28 -10.62
C ARG A 124 8.56 3.02 -11.84
N MET A 125 7.71 3.31 -12.82
CA MET A 125 8.13 4.10 -13.98
C MET A 125 8.53 5.51 -13.53
N ASP A 126 9.61 6.03 -14.10
CA ASP A 126 10.12 7.36 -13.79
C ASP A 126 9.48 8.40 -14.72
N GLU A 127 8.50 9.14 -14.19
CA GLU A 127 7.76 10.14 -14.94
C GLU A 127 8.63 11.35 -15.30
N TYR A 128 9.65 11.68 -14.51
CA TYR A 128 10.60 12.76 -14.84
C TYR A 128 11.44 12.39 -16.07
N ASN A 129 11.82 11.12 -16.19
CA ASN A 129 12.50 10.56 -17.35
C ASN A 129 11.54 10.05 -18.44
N ALA A 130 10.31 10.59 -18.50
CA ALA A 130 9.31 10.27 -19.52
C ALA A 130 9.05 8.76 -19.67
N ASN A 131 9.07 8.04 -18.55
CA ASN A 131 8.85 6.59 -18.45
C ASN A 131 9.86 5.75 -19.25
N LEU A 132 11.06 6.28 -19.53
CA LEU A 132 12.14 5.53 -20.17
C LEU A 132 12.91 4.64 -19.19
N ALA A 133 12.89 4.97 -17.91
CA ALA A 133 13.60 4.25 -16.85
C ALA A 133 12.68 4.02 -15.64
N GLY A 134 13.16 3.23 -14.69
CA GLY A 134 12.51 3.04 -13.41
C GLY A 134 13.09 3.95 -12.33
N ARG A 135 12.23 4.48 -11.45
CA ARG A 135 12.59 5.13 -10.20
C ARG A 135 12.16 4.27 -9.01
N LYS A 136 12.67 4.57 -7.83
CA LYS A 136 12.22 3.92 -6.60
C LYS A 136 10.92 4.54 -6.08
N VAL A 137 10.23 3.84 -5.19
CA VAL A 137 9.03 4.36 -4.51
C VAL A 137 9.38 5.44 -3.48
N ALA A 138 10.49 5.26 -2.76
CA ALA A 138 11.11 6.33 -1.99
C ALA A 138 12.14 7.01 -2.90
N TYR A 139 11.99 8.29 -3.21
CA TYR A 139 12.84 8.96 -4.20
C TYR A 139 12.95 10.46 -3.96
N ILE A 140 13.97 11.07 -4.54
CA ILE A 140 14.00 12.52 -4.76
C ILE A 140 13.46 12.78 -6.18
N PRO A 141 12.55 13.75 -6.40
CA PRO A 141 11.88 13.94 -7.69
C PRO A 141 12.81 13.96 -8.90
N PHE A 142 13.94 14.65 -8.77
CA PHE A 142 15.06 14.63 -9.70
C PHE A 142 16.30 15.25 -9.03
N SER A 143 17.49 15.07 -9.61
CA SER A 143 18.76 15.51 -9.02
C SER A 143 18.84 17.01 -8.70
N LEU A 144 18.15 17.84 -9.49
CA LEU A 144 18.10 19.30 -9.38
C LEU A 144 16.80 19.81 -8.74
N ALA A 145 16.02 18.95 -8.09
CA ALA A 145 14.75 19.33 -7.47
C ALA A 145 14.96 20.42 -6.41
N ASN A 146 14.03 21.37 -6.34
CA ASN A 146 14.07 22.45 -5.37
C ASN A 146 12.71 22.64 -4.69
N PRO A 147 12.63 22.44 -3.37
CA PRO A 147 13.70 21.98 -2.47
C PRO A 147 14.04 20.50 -2.71
N ARG A 148 15.29 20.14 -2.43
CA ARG A 148 15.80 18.77 -2.63
C ARG A 148 15.38 17.84 -1.49
N ILE A 149 14.09 17.52 -1.45
CA ILE A 149 13.46 16.74 -0.37
C ILE A 149 12.96 15.41 -0.96
N ALA A 150 13.16 14.32 -0.21
CA ALA A 150 12.63 13.02 -0.57
C ALA A 150 11.09 13.01 -0.52
N THR A 151 10.50 12.01 -1.13
CA THR A 151 9.09 11.67 -0.98
C THR A 151 8.93 10.16 -0.93
N ILE A 152 7.81 9.68 -0.43
CA ILE A 152 7.39 8.30 -0.57
C ILE A 152 6.13 8.29 -1.43
N ASP A 153 6.18 7.61 -2.58
CA ASP A 153 5.02 7.36 -3.44
C ASP A 153 4.10 6.31 -2.78
N ARG A 154 3.45 6.74 -1.71
CA ARG A 154 2.41 6.02 -1.00
C ARG A 154 1.10 6.68 -1.37
N GLN A 155 0.15 5.87 -1.82
CA GLN A 155 -1.19 6.32 -2.12
C GLN A 155 -2.01 6.30 -0.82
N ASP A 156 -3.12 7.04 -0.74
CA ASP A 156 -4.07 6.99 0.39
C ASP A 156 -4.88 5.68 0.45
N ILE A 157 -4.30 4.58 -0.05
CA ILE A 157 -4.84 3.22 -0.11
C ILE A 157 -3.73 2.21 0.19
N SER A 158 -4.08 1.12 0.87
CA SER A 158 -3.17 0.00 1.14
C SER A 158 -3.62 -1.28 0.42
N ALA A 159 -2.74 -2.28 0.42
CA ALA A 159 -3.07 -3.60 -0.10
C ALA A 159 -4.12 -4.30 0.78
N PRO A 160 -5.08 -5.05 0.20
CA PRO A 160 -6.12 -5.73 0.97
C PRO A 160 -5.56 -6.65 2.07
N CYS A 161 -4.41 -7.29 1.81
CA CYS A 161 -3.78 -8.19 2.77
C CYS A 161 -3.18 -7.49 4.02
N ILE A 162 -2.83 -6.20 3.94
CA ILE A 162 -2.45 -5.39 5.11
C ILE A 162 -3.71 -4.99 5.87
N ASN A 163 -4.71 -4.46 5.14
CA ASN A 163 -5.94 -3.94 5.74
C ASN A 163 -6.69 -5.03 6.53
N GLU A 164 -6.76 -6.25 5.98
CA GLU A 164 -7.50 -7.37 6.58
C GLU A 164 -6.82 -7.98 7.82
N CYS A 165 -5.51 -7.77 8.03
CA CYS A 165 -4.83 -8.41 9.16
C CYS A 165 -5.25 -7.80 10.52
N PRO A 166 -5.86 -8.56 11.45
CA PRO A 166 -6.28 -8.02 12.75
C PRO A 166 -5.11 -7.59 13.64
N GLY A 167 -3.94 -8.24 13.48
CA GLY A 167 -2.70 -7.88 14.19
C GLY A 167 -1.99 -6.65 13.61
N GLY A 168 -2.44 -6.13 12.46
CA GLY A 168 -1.77 -5.04 11.75
C GLY A 168 -0.43 -5.42 11.13
N VAL A 169 -0.15 -6.72 10.98
CA VAL A 169 1.02 -7.23 10.27
C VAL A 169 0.95 -6.77 8.81
N LYS A 170 2.12 -6.56 8.18
CA LYS A 170 2.23 -6.03 6.81
C LYS A 170 2.63 -7.09 5.76
N PRO A 171 1.74 -8.04 5.35
CA PRO A 171 2.03 -9.03 4.32
C PRO A 171 2.64 -8.49 3.05
N TYR A 172 2.10 -7.39 2.53
CA TYR A 172 2.55 -6.85 1.27
C TYR A 172 4.03 -6.44 1.32
N GLY A 173 4.48 -5.91 2.46
CA GLY A 173 5.86 -5.51 2.69
C GLY A 173 6.80 -6.71 2.79
N TYR A 174 6.50 -7.70 3.64
CA TYR A 174 7.40 -8.84 3.78
C TYR A 174 7.40 -9.76 2.56
N ILE A 175 6.31 -9.83 1.78
CA ILE A 175 6.29 -10.56 0.50
C ILE A 175 7.33 -9.97 -0.46
N SER A 176 7.45 -8.64 -0.51
CA SER A 176 8.46 -7.96 -1.32
C SER A 176 9.88 -8.20 -0.80
N LEU A 177 10.08 -8.16 0.51
CA LEU A 177 11.39 -8.46 1.10
C LEU A 177 11.83 -9.90 0.80
N VAL A 178 10.93 -10.88 0.96
CA VAL A 178 11.20 -12.28 0.61
C VAL A 178 11.43 -12.45 -0.90
N ARG A 179 10.67 -11.76 -1.75
CA ARG A 179 10.89 -11.75 -3.22
C ARG A 179 12.31 -11.31 -3.60
N ASN A 180 12.90 -10.41 -2.79
CA ASN A 180 14.25 -9.88 -3.00
C ASN A 180 15.35 -10.61 -2.18
N GLY A 181 15.04 -11.74 -1.53
CA GLY A 181 16.01 -12.48 -0.72
C GLY A 181 16.32 -11.86 0.65
N GLN A 182 15.57 -10.84 1.07
CA GLN A 182 15.76 -10.11 2.33
C GLN A 182 14.97 -10.73 3.49
N TYR A 183 15.28 -11.99 3.85
CA TYR A 183 14.50 -12.76 4.84
C TYR A 183 14.60 -12.21 6.26
N ASP A 184 15.78 -11.74 6.66
CA ASP A 184 15.99 -11.13 7.98
C ASP A 184 15.16 -9.84 8.13
N ASP A 185 15.09 -9.03 7.07
CA ASP A 185 14.29 -7.80 7.08
C ASP A 185 12.79 -8.10 7.06
N ALA A 186 12.36 -9.16 6.36
CA ALA A 186 10.99 -9.65 6.41
C ALA A 186 10.58 -10.07 7.84
N MET A 187 11.49 -10.73 8.56
CA MET A 187 11.29 -11.07 9.97
C MET A 187 11.20 -9.82 10.85
N ARG A 188 12.14 -8.87 10.73
CA ARG A 188 12.13 -7.61 11.49
C ARG A 188 10.85 -6.82 11.25
N LEU A 189 10.38 -6.75 10.00
CA LEU A 189 9.12 -6.09 9.65
C LEU A 189 7.92 -6.75 10.35
N HIS A 190 7.89 -8.09 10.44
CA HIS A 190 6.83 -8.78 11.17
C HIS A 190 6.90 -8.51 12.68
N LEU A 191 8.11 -8.47 13.25
CA LEU A 191 8.34 -8.21 14.67
C LEU A 191 7.98 -6.77 15.11
N GLU A 192 7.87 -5.81 14.18
CA GLU A 192 7.30 -4.49 14.48
C GLU A 192 5.84 -4.56 14.95
N ASP A 193 5.11 -5.59 14.51
CA ASP A 193 3.69 -5.72 14.75
C ASP A 193 3.41 -6.82 15.79
N ILE A 194 3.90 -8.04 15.56
CA ILE A 194 3.56 -9.22 16.40
C ILE A 194 4.80 -10.09 16.67
N PRO A 195 5.12 -10.44 17.93
CA PRO A 195 6.34 -11.18 18.31
C PRO A 195 6.26 -12.71 18.13
N LEU A 196 5.20 -13.23 17.49
CA LEU A 196 4.91 -14.67 17.36
C LEU A 196 4.91 -15.17 15.89
N PRO A 197 5.93 -14.86 15.06
CA PRO A 197 5.91 -15.19 13.64
C PRO A 197 5.95 -16.70 13.38
N GLY A 198 6.65 -17.50 14.20
CA GLY A 198 6.73 -18.95 14.04
C GLY A 198 5.37 -19.63 14.26
N SER A 199 4.68 -19.23 15.32
CA SER A 199 3.33 -19.68 15.64
C SER A 199 2.32 -19.26 14.57
N LEU A 200 2.39 -18.00 14.12
CA LEU A 200 1.48 -17.49 13.08
C LEU A 200 1.78 -18.07 11.69
N GLY A 201 3.02 -18.45 11.39
CA GLY A 201 3.38 -19.15 10.15
C GLY A 201 2.76 -20.55 10.05
N ARG A 202 2.37 -21.14 11.18
CA ARG A 202 1.78 -22.49 11.26
C ARG A 202 0.28 -22.48 11.52
N ALA A 203 -0.16 -21.79 12.56
CA ALA A 203 -1.52 -21.93 13.08
C ALA A 203 -2.46 -20.76 12.77
N CYS A 204 -1.99 -19.73 12.06
CA CYS A 204 -2.87 -18.64 11.63
C CYS A 204 -3.84 -19.11 10.54
N TYR A 205 -5.10 -18.69 10.60
CA TYR A 205 -6.09 -18.96 9.55
C TYR A 205 -5.99 -18.01 8.34
N ALA A 206 -4.94 -17.17 8.31
CA ALA A 206 -4.56 -16.32 7.19
C ALA A 206 -5.69 -15.45 6.59
N PRO A 207 -6.38 -14.61 7.40
CA PRO A 207 -7.45 -13.74 6.89
C PRO A 207 -6.97 -12.83 5.75
N CYS A 208 -5.70 -12.42 5.78
CA CYS A 208 -5.04 -11.67 4.70
C CYS A 208 -5.04 -12.37 3.33
N GLN A 209 -5.14 -13.71 3.27
CA GLN A 209 -5.26 -14.46 2.02
C GLN A 209 -6.68 -14.39 1.45
N ASN A 210 -7.70 -14.37 2.31
CA ASN A 210 -9.11 -14.37 1.89
C ASN A 210 -9.44 -13.14 1.04
N GLU A 211 -8.83 -12.00 1.37
CA GLU A 211 -9.03 -10.74 0.64
C GLU A 211 -8.00 -10.49 -0.47
N CYS A 212 -7.12 -11.45 -0.78
CA CYS A 212 -6.12 -11.30 -1.83
C CYS A 212 -6.80 -11.05 -3.18
N THR A 213 -6.46 -9.93 -3.84
CA THR A 213 -6.97 -9.60 -5.18
C THR A 213 -6.76 -10.71 -6.20
N ARG A 214 -5.65 -11.45 -6.10
CA ARG A 214 -5.33 -12.53 -7.03
C ARG A 214 -6.30 -13.71 -7.01
N ALA A 215 -7.04 -13.88 -5.92
CA ALA A 215 -8.07 -14.92 -5.80
C ALA A 215 -9.17 -14.79 -6.87
N THR A 216 -9.36 -13.61 -7.47
CA THR A 216 -10.33 -13.40 -8.54
C THR A 216 -9.84 -13.87 -9.92
N LEU A 217 -8.55 -14.21 -10.06
CA LEU A 217 -7.94 -14.65 -11.31
C LEU A 217 -7.68 -16.16 -11.30
N ASP A 218 -6.89 -16.63 -10.34
CA ASP A 218 -6.54 -18.03 -10.19
C ASP A 218 -6.66 -18.47 -8.72
N SER A 219 -5.65 -18.17 -7.89
CA SER A 219 -5.65 -18.43 -6.47
C SER A 219 -4.80 -17.43 -5.69
N THR A 220 -4.98 -17.42 -4.37
CA THR A 220 -4.31 -16.50 -3.45
C THR A 220 -2.79 -16.69 -3.43
N VAL A 221 -2.06 -15.64 -3.05
CA VAL A 221 -0.66 -15.76 -2.63
C VAL A 221 -0.58 -16.50 -1.29
N ASP A 222 0.40 -17.40 -1.08
CA ASP A 222 0.55 -18.22 0.13
C ASP A 222 1.19 -17.45 1.30
N ILE A 223 0.53 -16.37 1.73
CA ILE A 223 1.02 -15.44 2.74
C ILE A 223 1.46 -16.15 4.04
N ARG A 224 0.70 -17.14 4.54
CA ARG A 224 1.04 -17.89 5.76
C ARG A 224 2.31 -18.71 5.60
N ARG A 225 2.49 -19.38 4.45
CA ARG A 225 3.67 -20.23 4.21
C ARG A 225 4.92 -19.42 3.90
N ILE A 226 4.77 -18.28 3.22
CA ILE A 226 5.84 -17.29 3.08
C ILE A 226 6.32 -16.83 4.46
N LYS A 227 5.37 -16.55 5.38
CA LYS A 227 5.69 -16.23 6.77
C LYS A 227 6.46 -17.33 7.48
N ARG A 228 5.98 -18.57 7.36
CA ARG A 228 6.65 -19.74 7.95
C ARG A 228 8.10 -19.87 7.45
N PHE A 229 8.32 -19.72 6.15
CA PHE A 229 9.64 -19.82 5.53
C PHE A 229 10.64 -18.84 6.16
N PHE A 230 10.33 -17.54 6.16
CA PHE A 230 11.29 -16.56 6.69
C PHE A 230 11.47 -16.67 8.20
N ALA A 231 10.43 -17.09 8.94
CA ALA A 231 10.51 -17.29 10.38
C ALA A 231 11.46 -18.45 10.73
N GLU A 232 11.37 -19.57 10.01
CA GLU A 232 12.27 -20.71 10.21
C GLU A 232 13.70 -20.39 9.78
N ASN A 233 13.88 -19.79 8.60
CA ASN A 233 15.19 -19.36 8.13
C ASN A 233 15.88 -18.45 9.15
N TYR A 234 15.14 -17.51 9.74
CA TYR A 234 15.65 -16.63 10.78
C TYR A 234 15.96 -17.37 12.09
N TYR A 235 15.12 -18.33 12.52
CA TYR A 235 15.35 -19.10 13.74
C TYR A 235 16.53 -20.06 13.66
N ASP A 236 16.78 -20.64 12.48
CA ASP A 236 17.96 -21.48 12.24
C ASP A 236 19.25 -20.64 12.28
N LYS A 237 19.20 -19.43 11.73
CA LYS A 237 20.34 -18.48 11.74
C LYS A 237 20.56 -17.83 13.10
N PHE A 238 19.48 -17.52 13.81
CA PHE A 238 19.47 -16.86 15.12
C PHE A 238 18.65 -17.68 16.14
N PRO A 239 19.23 -18.73 16.73
CA PRO A 239 18.55 -19.55 17.75
C PRO A 239 18.17 -18.76 19.01
N GLU A 240 18.93 -17.71 19.31
CA GLU A 240 18.60 -16.68 20.29
C GLU A 240 18.28 -15.35 19.58
N PRO A 241 17.31 -14.58 20.06
CA PRO A 241 16.98 -13.28 19.49
C PRO A 241 18.12 -12.27 19.72
N GLU A 242 18.26 -11.33 18.79
CA GLU A 242 19.19 -10.20 18.94
C GLU A 242 18.81 -9.37 20.18
N LYS A 243 19.81 -9.00 20.98
CA LYS A 243 19.58 -8.14 22.15
C LYS A 243 19.20 -6.76 21.68
N THR A 244 18.00 -6.32 22.04
CA THR A 244 17.55 -4.94 21.83
C THR A 244 17.86 -4.15 23.08
N GLU A 245 18.76 -3.16 23.00
CA GLU A 245 19.01 -2.26 24.12
C GLU A 245 17.86 -1.24 24.26
N ILE A 246 17.12 -1.33 25.36
CA ILE A 246 16.10 -0.34 25.72
C ILE A 246 16.81 0.87 26.33
N THR A 247 17.02 1.91 25.52
CA THR A 247 17.82 3.09 25.87
C THR A 247 17.13 4.04 26.85
N SER A 248 15.80 4.06 26.89
CA SER A 248 15.00 4.90 27.80
C SER A 248 14.01 4.06 28.62
N ARG A 249 14.17 4.05 29.94
CA ARG A 249 13.22 3.41 30.87
C ARG A 249 12.21 4.44 31.37
N SER A 250 10.92 4.12 31.35
CA SER A 250 9.85 5.01 31.79
C SER A 250 9.68 5.09 33.32
N GLY A 251 10.24 4.12 34.04
CA GLY A 251 10.03 3.93 35.48
C GLY A 251 8.66 3.36 35.85
N LYS A 252 7.78 3.10 34.88
CA LYS A 252 6.43 2.57 35.09
C LYS A 252 6.40 1.05 35.08
N LYS A 253 5.54 0.45 35.91
CA LYS A 253 5.37 -1.00 36.07
C LYS A 253 4.00 -1.46 35.57
N VAL A 254 3.98 -2.50 34.73
CA VAL A 254 2.74 -3.10 34.22
C VAL A 254 2.67 -4.59 34.54
N ALA A 255 1.56 -5.02 35.13
CA ALA A 255 1.25 -6.43 35.33
C ALA A 255 0.41 -6.95 34.16
N VAL A 256 0.84 -8.06 33.55
CA VAL A 256 0.09 -8.75 32.49
C VAL A 256 -0.37 -10.09 33.04
N ILE A 257 -1.68 -10.35 33.03
CA ILE A 257 -2.25 -11.60 33.52
C ILE A 257 -2.57 -12.51 32.33
N GLY A 258 -1.88 -13.65 32.26
CA GLY A 258 -1.95 -14.61 31.17
C GLY A 258 -0.85 -14.43 30.11
N SER A 259 -0.24 -15.54 29.69
CA SER A 259 0.83 -15.58 28.68
C SER A 259 0.36 -16.07 27.31
N GLY A 260 -0.92 -15.89 26.99
CA GLY A 260 -1.46 -16.15 25.65
C GLY A 260 -1.01 -15.10 24.61
N PRO A 261 -1.47 -15.21 23.35
CA PRO A 261 -1.05 -14.30 22.27
C PRO A 261 -1.26 -12.81 22.60
N ALA A 262 -2.37 -12.47 23.24
CA ALA A 262 -2.67 -11.10 23.68
C ALA A 262 -1.68 -10.60 24.74
N GLY A 263 -1.47 -11.37 25.80
CA GLY A 263 -0.55 -11.01 26.89
C GLY A 263 0.90 -10.89 26.44
N LEU A 264 1.39 -11.86 25.67
CA LEU A 264 2.76 -11.82 25.12
C LEU A 264 2.97 -10.61 24.22
N THR A 265 2.00 -10.31 23.35
CA THR A 265 2.10 -9.16 22.44
C THR A 265 2.02 -7.83 23.19
N ALA A 266 1.14 -7.72 24.19
CA ALA A 266 1.05 -6.52 25.02
C ALA A 266 2.35 -6.28 25.79
N ALA A 267 2.90 -7.33 26.39
CA ALA A 267 4.16 -7.25 27.14
C ALA A 267 5.34 -6.83 26.26
N TYR A 268 5.43 -7.39 25.04
CA TYR A 268 6.45 -7.04 24.06
C TYR A 268 6.43 -5.54 23.72
N HIS A 269 5.26 -5.01 23.35
CA HIS A 269 5.12 -3.59 22.97
C HIS A 269 5.34 -2.63 24.15
N LEU A 270 4.86 -2.98 25.35
CA LEU A 270 5.10 -2.18 26.55
C LEU A 270 6.59 -2.15 26.94
N ALA A 271 7.29 -3.27 26.81
CA ALA A 271 8.73 -3.35 27.06
C ALA A 271 9.52 -2.50 26.05
N LEU A 272 9.16 -2.52 24.77
CA LEU A 272 9.75 -1.64 23.74
C LEU A 272 9.56 -0.15 24.04
N LYS A 273 8.49 0.24 24.75
CA LYS A 273 8.26 1.61 25.23
C LYS A 273 9.01 1.96 26.51
N GLY A 274 9.79 1.04 27.06
CA GLY A 274 10.62 1.28 28.25
C GLY A 274 9.94 0.99 29.58
N HIS A 275 8.72 0.44 29.58
CA HIS A 275 8.01 0.04 30.79
C HIS A 275 8.59 -1.26 31.36
N SER A 276 8.56 -1.41 32.69
CA SER A 276 8.89 -2.67 33.35
C SER A 276 7.65 -3.56 33.34
N VAL A 277 7.72 -4.73 32.73
CA VAL A 277 6.56 -5.61 32.56
C VAL A 277 6.80 -6.94 33.25
N LYS A 278 5.81 -7.41 34.01
CA LYS A 278 5.80 -8.74 34.62
C LYS A 278 4.56 -9.52 34.17
N ILE A 279 4.76 -10.71 33.62
CA ILE A 279 3.69 -11.62 33.21
C ILE A 279 3.41 -12.62 34.35
N PHE A 280 2.16 -12.73 34.75
CA PHE A 280 1.68 -13.75 35.69
C PHE A 280 0.94 -14.84 34.92
N GLU A 281 1.44 -16.07 34.99
CA GLU A 281 0.89 -17.23 34.30
C GLU A 281 0.47 -18.30 35.31
N ALA A 282 -0.77 -18.79 35.18
CA ALA A 282 -1.31 -19.81 36.07
C ALA A 282 -0.72 -21.19 35.78
N ALA A 283 -0.36 -21.47 34.53
CA ALA A 283 0.28 -22.70 34.11
C ALA A 283 1.78 -22.75 34.51
N PRO A 284 2.41 -23.95 34.52
CA PRO A 284 3.84 -24.10 34.80
C PRO A 284 4.75 -23.58 33.67
N VAL A 285 4.19 -23.23 32.50
CA VAL A 285 4.91 -22.80 31.31
C VAL A 285 4.19 -21.63 30.63
N LEU A 286 4.96 -20.78 29.96
CA LEU A 286 4.42 -19.68 29.16
C LEU A 286 3.83 -20.15 27.82
N GLY A 287 3.02 -19.30 27.19
CA GLY A 287 2.44 -19.51 25.85
C GLY A 287 0.94 -19.76 25.84
N GLY A 288 0.30 -19.84 27.01
CA GLY A 288 -1.13 -20.11 27.15
C GLY A 288 -1.60 -21.30 26.30
N MET A 289 -2.73 -21.18 25.61
CA MET A 289 -3.28 -22.25 24.77
C MET A 289 -2.37 -22.70 23.61
N LEU A 290 -1.44 -21.86 23.13
CA LEU A 290 -0.48 -22.27 22.10
C LEU A 290 0.39 -23.44 22.58
N LYS A 291 0.80 -23.38 23.85
CA LYS A 291 1.62 -24.43 24.46
C LYS A 291 0.76 -25.50 25.12
N LEU A 292 -0.34 -25.11 25.75
CA LEU A 292 -1.16 -26.03 26.55
C LEU A 292 -2.07 -26.93 25.72
N THR A 293 -2.71 -26.44 24.65
CA THR A 293 -3.83 -27.18 24.03
C THR A 293 -3.68 -27.38 22.53
N LEU A 294 -3.03 -26.46 21.82
CA LEU A 294 -2.84 -26.60 20.37
C LEU A 294 -1.92 -27.80 20.08
N PRO A 295 -2.29 -28.77 19.23
CA PRO A 295 -1.49 -29.99 19.04
C PRO A 295 -0.10 -29.75 18.44
N GLU A 296 0.89 -30.53 18.90
CA GLU A 296 2.29 -30.45 18.44
C GLU A 296 2.48 -30.69 16.94
N TYR A 297 1.64 -31.53 16.33
CA TYR A 297 1.71 -31.82 14.89
C TYR A 297 1.37 -30.61 14.02
N ARG A 298 0.71 -29.60 14.62
CA ARG A 298 0.28 -28.34 13.98
C ARG A 298 1.17 -27.19 14.41
N LEU A 299 1.53 -27.12 15.70
CA LEU A 299 2.45 -26.14 16.25
C LEU A 299 3.41 -26.79 17.24
N PRO A 300 4.66 -27.09 16.83
CA PRO A 300 5.66 -27.63 17.74
C PRO A 300 5.93 -26.68 18.91
N LYS A 301 6.04 -27.22 20.14
CA LYS A 301 6.24 -26.40 21.35
C LYS A 301 7.56 -25.65 21.35
N THR A 302 8.58 -26.21 20.72
CA THR A 302 9.89 -25.57 20.52
C THR A 302 9.80 -24.27 19.71
N VAL A 303 8.85 -24.19 18.77
CA VAL A 303 8.60 -22.97 18.00
C VAL A 303 7.93 -21.90 18.87
N VAL A 304 6.99 -22.30 19.72
CA VAL A 304 6.36 -21.39 20.71
C VAL A 304 7.40 -20.87 21.69
N ASP A 305 8.28 -21.74 22.18
CA ASP A 305 9.38 -21.34 23.06
C ASP A 305 10.32 -20.36 22.37
N ARG A 306 10.63 -20.57 21.08
CA ARG A 306 11.45 -19.64 20.30
C ARG A 306 10.76 -18.30 20.07
N ASP A 307 9.45 -18.29 19.81
CA ASP A 307 8.66 -17.06 19.71
C ASP A 307 8.69 -16.29 21.05
N ILE A 308 8.49 -16.97 22.18
CA ILE A 308 8.50 -16.37 23.53
C ILE A 308 9.85 -15.70 23.84
N LYS A 309 10.96 -16.26 23.33
CA LYS A 309 12.28 -15.64 23.49
C LYS A 309 12.34 -14.20 22.97
N ASN A 310 11.61 -13.88 21.89
CA ASN A 310 11.54 -12.51 21.35
C ASN A 310 11.02 -11.51 22.40
N ILE A 311 10.17 -11.95 23.33
CA ILE A 311 9.63 -11.14 24.42
C ILE A 311 10.59 -11.11 25.61
N THR A 312 11.09 -12.28 26.04
CA THR A 312 11.99 -12.35 27.22
C THR A 312 13.32 -11.63 27.00
N ALA A 313 13.79 -11.54 25.75
CA ALA A 313 15.02 -10.82 25.41
C ALA A 313 14.95 -9.31 25.65
N LEU A 314 13.75 -8.74 25.78
CA LEU A 314 13.53 -7.34 26.17
C LEU A 314 13.61 -7.12 27.69
N GLY A 315 13.83 -8.17 28.47
CA GLY A 315 13.86 -8.12 29.93
C GLY A 315 12.47 -8.13 30.58
N VAL A 316 11.47 -8.70 29.90
CA VAL A 316 10.15 -8.96 30.49
C VAL A 316 10.28 -10.06 31.55
N GLU A 317 9.84 -9.76 32.77
CA GLU A 317 9.81 -10.72 33.87
C GLU A 317 8.56 -11.60 33.76
N PHE A 318 8.64 -12.81 34.32
CA PHE A 318 7.49 -13.70 34.37
C PHE A 318 7.48 -14.54 35.63
N GLU A 319 6.28 -14.91 36.07
CA GLU A 319 6.02 -15.77 37.20
C GLU A 319 4.97 -16.81 36.81
N VAL A 320 5.40 -18.07 36.70
CA VAL A 320 4.55 -19.23 36.39
C VAL A 320 3.92 -19.81 37.66
N ASN A 321 2.96 -20.72 37.51
CA ASN A 321 2.21 -21.31 38.62
C ASN A 321 1.52 -20.26 39.53
N THR A 322 1.22 -19.09 39.00
CA THR A 322 0.71 -17.95 39.75
C THR A 322 -0.63 -17.52 39.19
N LYS A 323 -1.70 -18.00 39.82
CA LYS A 323 -3.06 -17.62 39.47
C LYS A 323 -3.44 -16.32 40.18
N ILE A 324 -3.77 -15.28 39.41
CA ILE A 324 -4.25 -14.01 39.95
C ILE A 324 -5.78 -14.04 40.04
N GLU A 325 -6.30 -13.93 41.26
CA GLU A 325 -7.75 -13.84 41.52
C GLU A 325 -8.15 -12.45 42.05
N ASN A 326 -7.20 -11.70 42.63
CA ASN A 326 -7.44 -10.38 43.21
C ASN A 326 -6.56 -9.32 42.54
N LEU A 327 -7.19 -8.43 41.76
CA LEU A 327 -6.52 -7.36 41.02
C LEU A 327 -6.00 -6.23 41.94
N THR A 328 -6.61 -6.04 43.11
CA THR A 328 -6.21 -5.00 44.08
C THR A 328 -4.83 -5.30 44.66
N LYS A 329 -4.50 -6.57 44.87
CA LYS A 329 -3.18 -7.00 45.36
C LYS A 329 -2.06 -6.55 44.42
N LEU A 330 -2.27 -6.63 43.10
CA LEU A 330 -1.28 -6.15 42.13
C LEU A 330 -1.08 -4.63 42.20
N LYS A 331 -2.12 -3.85 42.52
CA LYS A 331 -1.94 -2.41 42.79
C LYS A 331 -1.11 -2.18 44.05
N GLU A 332 -1.35 -2.95 45.11
CA GLU A 332 -0.60 -2.87 46.37
C GLU A 332 0.88 -3.28 46.19
N GLU A 333 1.16 -4.21 45.27
CA GLU A 333 2.52 -4.59 44.86
C GLU A 333 3.24 -3.52 44.00
N GLY A 334 2.56 -2.41 43.68
CA GLY A 334 3.15 -1.23 43.05
C GLY A 334 3.12 -1.22 41.53
N PHE A 335 2.20 -1.96 40.89
CA PHE A 335 1.97 -1.87 39.44
C PHE A 335 1.09 -0.65 39.10
N ASP A 336 1.56 0.20 38.18
CA ASP A 336 0.85 1.40 37.71
C ASP A 336 -0.37 1.04 36.84
N SER A 337 -0.31 -0.08 36.12
CA SER A 337 -1.41 -0.56 35.28
C SER A 337 -1.45 -2.09 35.21
N ILE A 338 -2.64 -2.64 34.93
CA ILE A 338 -2.88 -4.09 34.83
C ILE A 338 -3.54 -4.38 33.48
N PHE A 339 -3.04 -5.39 32.77
CA PHE A 339 -3.64 -5.92 31.55
C PHE A 339 -4.13 -7.36 31.77
N ILE A 340 -5.42 -7.61 31.53
CA ILE A 340 -6.06 -8.92 31.74
C ILE A 340 -6.24 -9.62 30.39
N SER A 341 -5.63 -10.80 30.24
CA SER A 341 -5.67 -11.62 29.03
C SER A 341 -5.75 -13.13 29.34
N VAL A 342 -6.61 -13.50 30.31
CA VAL A 342 -6.74 -14.86 30.84
C VAL A 342 -7.41 -15.86 29.89
N GLY A 343 -7.97 -15.42 28.76
CA GLY A 343 -8.55 -16.28 27.74
C GLY A 343 -9.85 -17.01 28.15
N THR A 344 -10.09 -18.16 27.52
CA THR A 344 -11.33 -18.96 27.58
C THR A 344 -11.06 -20.41 28.00
N HIS A 345 -10.53 -20.61 29.21
CA HIS A 345 -10.10 -21.93 29.68
C HIS A 345 -11.23 -22.81 30.23
N ASP A 346 -12.45 -22.31 30.35
CA ASP A 346 -13.60 -23.07 30.82
C ASP A 346 -14.34 -23.73 29.65
N THR A 347 -14.96 -24.89 29.86
CA THR A 347 -15.64 -25.66 28.81
C THR A 347 -17.14 -25.76 29.06
N SER A 348 -17.93 -25.68 27.99
CA SER A 348 -19.34 -26.08 28.01
C SER A 348 -19.46 -27.61 27.99
N LYS A 349 -20.35 -28.17 28.81
CA LYS A 349 -20.66 -29.61 28.86
C LYS A 349 -21.98 -29.93 28.18
N LEU A 350 -22.15 -31.17 27.72
CA LEU A 350 -23.45 -31.66 27.30
C LEU A 350 -24.30 -31.96 28.54
N ASP A 351 -25.53 -31.44 28.57
CA ASP A 351 -26.48 -31.69 29.65
C ASP A 351 -27.44 -32.81 29.23
N VAL A 352 -26.93 -34.04 29.20
CA VAL A 352 -27.70 -35.25 28.91
C VAL A 352 -27.41 -36.34 29.93
N GLU A 353 -28.33 -37.27 30.08
CA GLU A 353 -28.19 -38.40 31.00
C GLU A 353 -26.93 -39.24 30.66
N GLY A 354 -26.12 -39.54 31.68
CA GLY A 354 -24.88 -40.32 31.56
C GLY A 354 -23.63 -39.51 31.17
N SER A 355 -23.69 -38.17 31.12
CA SER A 355 -22.54 -37.31 30.75
C SER A 355 -21.39 -37.30 31.77
N ASP A 356 -21.60 -37.91 32.93
CA ASP A 356 -20.67 -38.07 34.05
C ASP A 356 -19.97 -39.45 34.08
N LEU A 357 -20.26 -40.33 33.11
CA LEU A 357 -19.61 -41.64 32.98
C LEU A 357 -18.10 -41.53 32.73
N LYS A 358 -17.33 -42.48 33.28
CA LYS A 358 -15.90 -42.59 33.00
C LYS A 358 -15.68 -42.95 31.52
N GLY A 359 -14.82 -42.18 30.85
CA GLY A 359 -14.59 -42.27 29.41
C GLY A 359 -15.16 -41.09 28.62
N ILE A 360 -15.85 -40.16 29.28
CA ILE A 360 -16.26 -38.87 28.71
C ILE A 360 -15.34 -37.78 29.29
N ILE A 361 -14.68 -37.01 28.42
CA ILE A 361 -13.75 -35.95 28.81
C ILE A 361 -13.99 -34.67 28.02
N SER A 362 -13.66 -33.52 28.62
CA SER A 362 -13.67 -32.26 27.90
C SER A 362 -12.55 -32.21 26.86
N CYS A 363 -12.80 -31.53 25.74
CA CYS A 363 -11.81 -31.39 24.67
C CYS A 363 -10.54 -30.64 25.13
N LEU A 364 -10.68 -29.63 26.00
CA LEU A 364 -9.52 -28.90 26.52
C LEU A 364 -8.66 -29.78 27.43
N ASP A 365 -9.26 -30.58 28.30
CA ASP A 365 -8.50 -31.46 29.21
C ASP A 365 -7.79 -32.55 28.41
N PHE A 366 -8.48 -33.21 27.48
CA PHE A 366 -7.88 -34.21 26.60
C PHE A 366 -6.67 -33.66 25.82
N LEU A 367 -6.82 -32.50 25.19
CA LEU A 367 -5.74 -31.87 24.44
C LEU A 367 -4.60 -31.43 25.38
N ARG A 368 -4.93 -30.89 26.57
CA ARG A 368 -3.93 -30.45 27.54
C ARG A 368 -3.08 -31.62 28.03
N GLU A 369 -3.72 -32.70 28.46
CA GLU A 369 -3.07 -33.93 28.92
C GLU A 369 -2.16 -34.52 27.82
N ALA A 370 -2.66 -34.58 26.58
CA ALA A 370 -1.87 -35.06 25.45
C ALA A 370 -0.60 -34.21 25.19
N ASN A 371 -0.70 -32.88 25.33
CA ASN A 371 0.41 -31.95 25.11
C ASN A 371 1.43 -31.91 26.27
N ILE A 372 1.03 -32.20 27.51
CA ILE A 372 1.94 -32.29 28.66
C ILE A 372 2.52 -33.70 28.87
N GLY A 373 2.25 -34.63 27.94
CA GLY A 373 2.80 -35.99 27.94
C GLY A 373 1.96 -37.02 28.69
N GLN A 374 0.82 -36.64 29.26
CA GLN A 374 -0.16 -37.54 29.88
C GLN A 374 -1.08 -38.12 28.78
N LYS A 375 -0.51 -38.93 27.91
CA LYS A 375 -1.19 -39.42 26.71
C LYS A 375 -2.12 -40.59 27.06
N GLU A 376 -3.42 -40.38 26.86
CA GLU A 376 -4.43 -41.44 26.95
C GLU A 376 -4.16 -42.58 25.97
N ASN A 377 -4.31 -43.83 26.44
CA ASN A 377 -4.17 -44.99 25.57
C ASN A 377 -5.51 -45.27 24.88
N LEU A 378 -5.58 -44.92 23.60
CA LEU A 378 -6.77 -45.11 22.76
C LEU A 378 -6.66 -46.32 21.83
N LYS A 379 -5.62 -47.15 21.99
CA LYS A 379 -5.39 -48.33 21.13
C LYS A 379 -6.60 -49.27 21.11
N GLY A 380 -7.18 -49.47 19.93
CA GLY A 380 -8.33 -50.37 19.74
C GLY A 380 -9.68 -49.79 20.21
N LYS A 381 -9.73 -48.51 20.60
CA LYS A 381 -10.97 -47.86 21.06
C LYS A 381 -11.71 -47.19 19.92
N LYS A 382 -13.05 -47.20 19.98
CA LYS A 382 -13.93 -46.35 19.18
C LYS A 382 -14.13 -45.02 19.90
N VAL A 383 -13.65 -43.94 19.30
CA VAL A 383 -13.66 -42.60 19.88
C VAL A 383 -14.68 -41.73 19.17
N MET A 384 -15.52 -41.02 19.93
CA MET A 384 -16.50 -40.08 19.40
C MET A 384 -16.19 -38.66 19.88
N VAL A 385 -16.06 -37.71 18.94
CA VAL A 385 -15.83 -36.30 19.23
C VAL A 385 -17.10 -35.51 18.97
N ILE A 386 -17.63 -34.82 19.98
CA ILE A 386 -18.88 -34.07 19.88
C ILE A 386 -18.57 -32.59 19.64
N GLY A 387 -18.86 -32.09 18.44
CA GLY A 387 -18.56 -30.71 18.06
C GLY A 387 -18.08 -30.59 16.62
N GLY A 388 -18.10 -29.38 16.06
CA GLY A 388 -17.72 -29.13 14.66
C GLY A 388 -16.73 -27.98 14.47
N GLY A 389 -16.11 -27.49 15.55
CA GLY A 389 -15.14 -26.40 15.50
C GLY A 389 -13.69 -26.89 15.32
N ASN A 390 -12.74 -25.95 15.22
CA ASN A 390 -11.32 -26.27 15.09
C ASN A 390 -10.81 -27.20 16.21
N THR A 391 -11.22 -26.95 17.46
CA THR A 391 -10.83 -27.79 18.60
C THR A 391 -11.31 -29.24 18.46
N ALA A 392 -12.46 -29.46 17.82
CA ALA A 392 -12.97 -30.81 17.56
C ALA A 392 -12.10 -31.55 16.52
N MET A 393 -11.62 -30.86 15.49
CA MET A 393 -10.68 -31.44 14.52
C MET A 393 -9.32 -31.72 15.16
N ASP A 394 -8.84 -30.80 16.01
CA ASP A 394 -7.59 -30.98 16.73
C ASP A 394 -7.65 -32.22 17.66
N ALA A 395 -8.78 -32.40 18.36
CA ALA A 395 -9.00 -33.57 19.21
C ALA A 395 -9.16 -34.87 18.42
N SER A 396 -9.88 -34.86 17.29
CA SER A 396 -10.08 -36.08 16.48
C SER A 396 -8.77 -36.58 15.87
N ARG A 397 -7.96 -35.67 15.31
CA ARG A 397 -6.64 -35.97 14.75
C ARG A 397 -5.64 -36.38 15.83
N THR A 398 -5.73 -35.79 17.02
CA THR A 398 -4.95 -36.23 18.19
C THR A 398 -5.34 -37.64 18.62
N ALA A 399 -6.63 -37.97 18.65
CA ALA A 399 -7.10 -39.31 19.03
C ALA A 399 -6.59 -40.40 18.08
N LEU A 400 -6.55 -40.15 16.77
CA LEU A 400 -5.92 -41.06 15.80
C LEU A 400 -4.45 -41.34 16.14
N ARG A 401 -3.68 -40.29 16.46
CA ARG A 401 -2.26 -40.40 16.84
C ARG A 401 -2.02 -41.12 18.17
N LEU A 402 -3.05 -41.19 19.03
CA LEU A 402 -3.03 -41.98 20.27
C LEU A 402 -3.48 -43.44 20.06
N GLY A 403 -3.72 -43.85 18.81
CA GLY A 403 -3.98 -45.25 18.42
C GLY A 403 -5.44 -45.64 18.32
N ALA A 404 -6.37 -44.67 18.33
CA ALA A 404 -7.80 -44.95 18.13
C ALA A 404 -8.05 -45.78 16.87
N GLU A 405 -8.84 -46.85 16.99
CA GLU A 405 -9.18 -47.71 15.84
C GLU A 405 -10.13 -47.00 14.90
N LYS A 406 -11.09 -46.27 15.48
CA LYS A 406 -12.08 -45.49 14.74
C LYS A 406 -12.32 -44.17 15.48
N VAL A 407 -12.28 -43.06 14.75
CA VAL A 407 -12.62 -41.73 15.28
C VAL A 407 -13.77 -41.16 14.47
N THR A 408 -14.86 -40.82 15.16
CA THR A 408 -16.06 -40.26 14.55
C THR A 408 -16.38 -38.90 15.16
N VAL A 409 -16.47 -37.86 14.33
CA VAL A 409 -16.93 -36.53 14.74
C VAL A 409 -18.44 -36.43 14.54
N ILE A 410 -19.16 -36.09 15.60
CA ILE A 410 -20.60 -35.84 15.59
C ILE A 410 -20.86 -34.34 15.57
N TYR A 411 -21.57 -33.88 14.54
CA TYR A 411 -21.98 -32.48 14.45
C TYR A 411 -23.48 -32.33 14.19
N ARG A 412 -24.13 -31.49 15.00
CA ARG A 412 -25.59 -31.30 14.98
C ARG A 412 -26.12 -30.49 13.79
N ARG A 413 -25.26 -29.83 13.00
CA ARG A 413 -25.63 -29.10 11.78
C ARG A 413 -24.96 -29.73 10.56
N SER A 414 -25.12 -29.14 9.38
CA SER A 414 -24.45 -29.61 8.17
C SER A 414 -23.01 -29.09 8.07
N ARG A 415 -22.27 -29.57 7.06
CA ARG A 415 -20.86 -29.21 6.83
C ARG A 415 -20.69 -27.71 6.59
N SER A 416 -21.63 -27.02 5.94
CA SER A 416 -21.56 -25.57 5.69
C SER A 416 -21.65 -24.72 6.96
N GLU A 417 -22.25 -25.25 8.03
CA GLU A 417 -22.33 -24.53 9.31
C GLU A 417 -21.24 -24.92 10.31
N MET A 418 -20.27 -25.77 9.94
CA MET A 418 -19.15 -26.12 10.82
C MET A 418 -18.28 -24.88 11.08
N PRO A 419 -18.09 -24.45 12.34
CA PRO A 419 -17.24 -23.31 12.68
C PRO A 419 -15.75 -23.72 12.71
N CYS A 420 -15.29 -24.34 11.63
CA CYS A 420 -13.94 -24.88 11.47
C CYS A 420 -13.35 -24.41 10.14
N PHE A 421 -12.05 -24.18 10.10
CA PHE A 421 -11.37 -23.80 8.88
C PHE A 421 -11.35 -24.98 7.90
N LYS A 422 -11.78 -24.76 6.64
CA LYS A 422 -12.00 -25.83 5.67
C LYS A 422 -10.81 -26.80 5.51
N PRO A 423 -9.56 -26.33 5.37
CA PRO A 423 -8.39 -27.22 5.32
C PRO A 423 -8.26 -28.17 6.52
N GLU A 424 -8.64 -27.77 7.73
CA GLU A 424 -8.56 -28.64 8.92
C GLU A 424 -9.58 -29.79 8.84
N ILE A 425 -10.75 -29.55 8.24
CA ILE A 425 -11.76 -30.58 7.99
C ILE A 425 -11.24 -31.58 6.95
N ASP A 426 -10.74 -31.04 5.83
CA ASP A 426 -10.28 -31.84 4.69
C ASP A 426 -9.07 -32.71 5.12
N GLU A 427 -8.11 -32.16 5.89
CA GLU A 427 -6.99 -32.92 6.47
C GLU A 427 -7.42 -34.00 7.48
N ALA A 428 -8.44 -33.74 8.30
CA ALA A 428 -8.95 -34.73 9.26
C ALA A 428 -9.58 -35.93 8.54
N GLU A 429 -10.36 -35.69 7.49
CA GLU A 429 -10.96 -36.76 6.66
C GLU A 429 -9.88 -37.55 5.91
N GLU A 430 -8.86 -36.88 5.36
CA GLU A 430 -7.70 -37.54 4.73
C GLU A 430 -6.96 -38.47 5.71
N GLU A 431 -6.86 -38.09 6.98
CA GLU A 431 -6.24 -38.92 8.03
C GLU A 431 -7.15 -40.07 8.51
N GLY A 432 -8.41 -40.13 8.08
CA GLY A 432 -9.35 -41.22 8.38
C GLY A 432 -10.41 -40.89 9.43
N VAL A 433 -10.60 -39.61 9.79
CA VAL A 433 -11.70 -39.19 10.68
C VAL A 433 -13.03 -39.25 9.92
N GLU A 434 -14.02 -39.95 10.47
CA GLU A 434 -15.38 -39.97 9.93
C GLU A 434 -16.20 -38.80 10.48
N ILE A 435 -16.73 -37.93 9.64
CA ILE A 435 -17.56 -36.79 10.08
C ILE A 435 -19.04 -37.07 9.81
N MET A 436 -19.80 -37.31 10.87
CA MET A 436 -21.25 -37.50 10.82
C MET A 436 -21.98 -36.20 11.18
N VAL A 437 -22.45 -35.53 10.14
CA VAL A 437 -23.27 -34.32 10.26
C VAL A 437 -24.74 -34.65 10.55
N LEU A 438 -25.49 -33.65 11.01
CA LEU A 438 -26.91 -33.77 11.37
C LEU A 438 -27.17 -34.91 12.37
N ARG A 439 -26.29 -35.01 13.37
CA ARG A 439 -26.39 -35.96 14.48
C ARG A 439 -26.16 -35.25 15.79
N ASN A 440 -26.93 -35.60 16.81
CA ASN A 440 -26.78 -35.06 18.15
C ASN A 440 -26.89 -36.18 19.18
N PRO A 441 -25.99 -36.27 20.17
CA PRO A 441 -26.14 -37.18 21.30
C PRO A 441 -27.28 -36.74 22.22
N ILE A 442 -28.07 -37.69 22.71
CA ILE A 442 -29.19 -37.45 23.63
C ILE A 442 -29.10 -38.24 24.94
N GLN A 443 -28.30 -39.31 25.00
CA GLN A 443 -28.06 -40.11 26.21
C GLN A 443 -26.78 -40.95 26.06
N PHE A 444 -26.04 -41.15 27.15
CA PHE A 444 -24.92 -42.08 27.23
C PHE A 444 -25.25 -43.26 28.14
N PHE A 445 -24.81 -44.46 27.75
CA PHE A 445 -24.98 -45.69 28.52
C PHE A 445 -23.63 -46.27 28.92
N GLY A 446 -23.56 -46.75 30.16
CA GLY A 446 -22.37 -47.38 30.69
C GLY A 446 -22.67 -48.63 31.52
N GLU A 447 -21.65 -49.47 31.68
CA GLU A 447 -21.62 -50.63 32.58
C GLU A 447 -20.58 -50.36 33.66
N ASP A 448 -20.90 -50.60 34.93
CA ASP A 448 -20.03 -50.31 36.09
C ASP A 448 -19.48 -48.86 36.13
N GLY A 449 -20.26 -47.91 35.61
CA GLY A 449 -19.89 -46.49 35.52
C GLY A 449 -18.90 -46.15 34.40
N ILE A 450 -18.63 -47.08 33.48
CA ILE A 450 -17.75 -46.91 32.32
C ILE A 450 -18.60 -46.82 31.05
N LEU A 451 -18.33 -45.82 30.22
CA LEU A 451 -19.00 -45.61 28.93
C LEU A 451 -18.89 -46.84 28.02
N LYS A 452 -20.01 -47.22 27.39
CA LYS A 452 -20.08 -48.31 26.39
C LYS A 452 -20.83 -47.94 25.12
N LYS A 453 -21.88 -47.13 25.24
CA LYS A 453 -22.78 -46.80 24.13
C LYS A 453 -23.29 -45.38 24.22
N VAL A 454 -23.70 -44.83 23.08
CA VAL A 454 -24.32 -43.51 22.97
C VAL A 454 -25.58 -43.60 22.14
N GLN A 455 -26.65 -42.93 22.58
CA GLN A 455 -27.85 -42.73 21.79
C GLN A 455 -27.73 -41.43 21.00
N LEU A 456 -27.86 -41.53 19.69
CA LEU A 456 -27.87 -40.41 18.76
C LEU A 456 -29.27 -40.19 18.18
N ILE A 457 -29.60 -38.95 17.89
CA ILE A 457 -30.79 -38.55 17.12
C ILE A 457 -30.37 -37.87 15.81
N LYS A 458 -31.16 -38.07 14.75
CA LYS A 458 -30.95 -37.32 13.50
C LYS A 458 -31.50 -35.90 13.65
N MET A 459 -30.77 -34.94 13.08
CA MET A 459 -31.17 -33.54 13.05
C MET A 459 -31.62 -33.14 11.64
N LYS A 460 -32.46 -32.12 11.54
CA LYS A 460 -32.75 -31.36 10.32
C LYS A 460 -32.45 -29.88 10.57
N LEU A 461 -32.21 -29.12 9.50
CA LEU A 461 -31.97 -27.68 9.60
C LEU A 461 -33.28 -26.90 9.51
N GLY A 462 -33.62 -26.17 10.55
CA GLY A 462 -34.69 -25.17 10.59
C GLY A 462 -34.22 -23.80 10.08
N GLU A 463 -34.90 -22.74 10.49
CA GLU A 463 -34.56 -21.37 10.11
C GLU A 463 -33.21 -20.91 10.70
N PRO A 464 -32.50 -19.98 10.03
CA PRO A 464 -31.32 -19.32 10.57
C PRO A 464 -31.56 -18.70 11.95
N ASP A 465 -30.59 -18.84 12.85
CA ASP A 465 -30.50 -18.08 14.10
C ASP A 465 -29.98 -16.65 13.85
N GLN A 466 -29.85 -15.86 14.92
CA GLN A 466 -29.35 -14.47 14.85
C GLN A 466 -27.91 -14.37 14.33
N SER A 467 -27.15 -15.47 14.32
CA SER A 467 -25.80 -15.53 13.73
C SER A 467 -25.83 -15.93 12.25
N GLY A 468 -27.00 -16.08 11.64
CA GLY A 468 -27.19 -16.55 10.27
C GLY A 468 -27.05 -18.07 10.10
N ARG A 469 -26.75 -18.82 11.18
CA ARG A 469 -26.57 -20.28 11.12
C ARG A 469 -27.90 -20.97 11.33
N ARG A 470 -28.22 -21.96 10.50
CA ARG A 470 -29.49 -22.71 10.63
C ARG A 470 -29.59 -23.44 11.97
N ARG A 471 -30.76 -23.35 12.60
CA ARG A 471 -31.03 -24.04 13.87
C ARG A 471 -31.15 -25.54 13.65
N PRO A 472 -30.46 -26.38 14.44
CA PRO A 472 -30.66 -27.82 14.35
C PRO A 472 -31.93 -28.21 15.11
N GLU A 473 -32.83 -28.94 14.45
CA GLU A 473 -34.07 -29.47 15.03
C GLU A 473 -34.03 -31.00 15.04
N PRO A 474 -34.40 -31.65 16.15
CA PRO A 474 -34.45 -33.12 16.20
C PRO A 474 -35.50 -33.65 15.22
N VAL A 475 -35.24 -34.81 14.63
CA VAL A 475 -36.20 -35.59 13.86
C VAL A 475 -36.75 -36.69 14.78
N PRO A 476 -37.96 -36.56 15.33
CA PRO A 476 -38.50 -37.53 16.28
C PRO A 476 -38.62 -38.92 15.66
N GLY A 477 -38.33 -39.98 16.43
CA GLY A 477 -38.41 -41.37 15.95
C GLY A 477 -37.20 -41.82 15.13
N SER A 478 -36.13 -41.01 15.10
CA SER A 478 -34.89 -41.31 14.37
C SER A 478 -33.74 -41.71 15.29
N GLU A 479 -34.02 -41.97 16.56
CA GLU A 479 -33.06 -42.30 17.60
C GLU A 479 -32.48 -43.70 17.38
N TYR A 480 -31.16 -43.84 17.58
CA TYR A 480 -30.48 -45.13 17.47
C TYR A 480 -29.23 -45.15 18.34
N ILE A 481 -28.72 -46.35 18.64
CA ILE A 481 -27.60 -46.56 19.57
C ILE A 481 -26.36 -47.00 18.78
N GLU A 482 -25.21 -46.42 19.11
CA GLU A 482 -23.90 -46.84 18.62
C GLU A 482 -22.96 -47.20 19.78
N ASP A 483 -22.04 -48.14 19.54
CA ASP A 483 -20.99 -48.50 20.50
C ASP A 483 -19.88 -47.44 20.48
N VAL A 484 -19.46 -46.99 21.67
CA VAL A 484 -18.39 -46.01 21.85
C VAL A 484 -17.63 -46.29 23.15
N ASP A 485 -16.30 -46.25 23.07
CA ASP A 485 -15.42 -46.54 24.21
C ASP A 485 -14.89 -45.26 24.87
N PHE A 486 -14.88 -44.14 24.13
CA PHE A 486 -14.37 -42.87 24.62
C PHE A 486 -15.06 -41.69 23.91
N VAL A 487 -15.45 -40.66 24.67
CA VAL A 487 -16.12 -39.46 24.14
C VAL A 487 -15.32 -38.22 24.52
N ILE A 488 -15.13 -37.33 23.55
CA ILE A 488 -14.48 -36.03 23.74
C ILE A 488 -15.49 -34.92 23.43
N GLU A 489 -15.79 -34.08 24.42
CA GLU A 489 -16.76 -32.99 24.30
C GLU A 489 -16.09 -31.69 23.85
N ALA A 490 -16.34 -31.27 22.60
CA ALA A 490 -15.82 -30.05 21.97
C ALA A 490 -16.95 -29.05 21.64
N ILE A 491 -17.80 -28.77 22.63
CA ILE A 491 -19.08 -28.06 22.45
C ILE A 491 -18.91 -26.53 22.47
N GLY A 492 -17.93 -26.02 23.21
CA GLY A 492 -17.62 -24.59 23.25
C GLY A 492 -16.73 -24.21 24.43
N LEU A 493 -16.06 -23.07 24.30
CA LEU A 493 -15.19 -22.50 25.33
C LEU A 493 -15.87 -21.29 25.98
N GLN A 494 -15.64 -21.09 27.28
CA GLN A 494 -16.18 -20.00 28.08
C GLN A 494 -15.05 -19.15 28.67
N PRO A 495 -15.25 -17.82 28.81
CA PRO A 495 -14.25 -16.94 29.40
C PRO A 495 -13.98 -17.23 30.88
N SER A 496 -12.70 -17.32 31.24
CA SER A 496 -12.26 -17.60 32.62
C SER A 496 -12.04 -16.31 33.41
N THR A 497 -13.09 -15.52 33.53
CA THR A 497 -13.03 -14.11 34.00
C THR A 497 -13.84 -13.87 35.28
N SER A 498 -14.66 -14.84 35.71
CA SER A 498 -15.66 -14.69 36.76
C SER A 498 -15.07 -14.20 38.09
N MET A 499 -13.82 -14.57 38.40
CA MET A 499 -13.11 -14.10 39.61
C MET A 499 -12.92 -12.59 39.66
N PHE A 500 -12.94 -11.89 38.52
CA PHE A 500 -12.77 -10.44 38.46
C PHE A 500 -14.07 -9.65 38.57
N GLY A 501 -15.23 -10.32 38.63
CA GLY A 501 -16.56 -9.68 38.62
C GLY A 501 -16.83 -8.75 39.81
N ASN A 502 -16.07 -8.90 40.90
CA ASN A 502 -16.13 -8.01 42.06
C ASN A 502 -15.35 -6.70 41.90
N THR A 503 -14.50 -6.59 40.87
CA THR A 503 -13.63 -5.43 40.63
C THR A 503 -13.95 -4.71 39.32
N ILE A 504 -14.32 -5.46 38.28
CA ILE A 504 -14.62 -4.92 36.95
C ILE A 504 -15.94 -5.48 36.43
N GLU A 505 -16.57 -4.74 35.51
CA GLU A 505 -17.82 -5.16 34.89
C GLU A 505 -17.63 -6.36 33.95
N ILE A 506 -18.48 -7.37 34.09
CA ILE A 506 -18.52 -8.57 33.22
C ILE A 506 -19.86 -8.60 32.48
N LYS A 507 -19.82 -8.93 31.18
CA LYS A 507 -21.01 -9.08 30.34
C LYS A 507 -21.79 -10.35 30.70
N LYS A 508 -23.07 -10.43 30.33
CA LYS A 508 -23.92 -11.61 30.56
C LYS A 508 -23.34 -12.94 30.02
N GLY A 509 -22.47 -12.89 29.00
CA GLY A 509 -21.79 -14.05 28.42
C GLY A 509 -20.43 -14.38 29.04
N GLY A 510 -20.07 -13.77 30.18
CA GLY A 510 -18.81 -14.01 30.87
C GLY A 510 -17.61 -13.21 30.33
N THR A 511 -17.69 -12.54 29.18
CA THR A 511 -16.56 -11.70 28.72
C THR A 511 -16.46 -10.39 29.50
N ILE A 512 -15.25 -9.85 29.64
CA ILE A 512 -15.01 -8.57 30.33
C ILE A 512 -15.60 -7.42 29.49
N LYS A 513 -16.29 -6.48 30.15
CA LYS A 513 -16.77 -5.26 29.51
C LYS A 513 -15.67 -4.21 29.47
N VAL A 514 -15.36 -3.73 28.27
CA VAL A 514 -14.36 -2.69 28.01
C VAL A 514 -14.91 -1.62 27.08
N ASN A 515 -14.24 -0.47 27.05
CA ASN A 515 -14.39 0.49 25.97
C ASN A 515 -13.89 -0.13 24.64
N GLU A 516 -14.70 -0.12 23.59
CA GLU A 516 -14.38 -0.77 22.31
C GLU A 516 -13.17 -0.14 21.60
N THR A 517 -12.94 1.16 21.82
CA THR A 517 -11.83 1.91 21.23
C THR A 517 -10.56 1.74 22.02
N THR A 518 -10.58 1.88 23.35
CA THR A 518 -9.36 1.92 24.18
C THR A 518 -9.02 0.61 24.89
N LEU A 519 -9.96 -0.34 24.94
CA LEU A 519 -9.89 -1.59 25.72
C LEU A 519 -9.77 -1.38 27.25
N GLN A 520 -10.04 -0.16 27.72
CA GLN A 520 -10.08 0.17 29.15
C GLN A 520 -11.34 -0.43 29.80
N THR A 521 -11.20 -0.98 30.99
CA THR A 521 -12.33 -1.52 31.78
C THR A 521 -13.08 -0.41 32.53
N SER A 522 -14.01 -0.77 33.41
CA SER A 522 -14.65 0.18 34.34
C SER A 522 -13.67 0.81 35.36
N VAL A 523 -12.44 0.29 35.48
CA VAL A 523 -11.38 0.84 36.33
C VAL A 523 -10.28 1.41 35.44
N GLU A 524 -9.95 2.70 35.58
CA GLU A 524 -9.08 3.42 34.64
C GLU A 524 -7.69 2.81 34.45
N SER A 525 -7.10 2.28 35.52
CA SER A 525 -5.76 1.67 35.46
C SER A 525 -5.76 0.24 34.92
N ILE A 526 -6.92 -0.34 34.62
CA ILE A 526 -7.08 -1.76 34.24
C ILE A 526 -7.63 -1.85 32.81
N PHE A 527 -6.92 -2.59 31.99
CA PHE A 527 -7.25 -2.89 30.59
C PHE A 527 -7.46 -4.39 30.43
N ALA A 528 -8.26 -4.79 29.44
CA ALA A 528 -8.47 -6.21 29.13
C ALA A 528 -8.53 -6.43 27.62
N GLY A 529 -8.05 -7.58 27.16
CA GLY A 529 -8.01 -7.90 25.73
C GLY A 529 -7.79 -9.37 25.44
N GLY A 530 -7.89 -9.71 24.15
CA GLY A 530 -7.91 -11.07 23.66
C GLY A 530 -9.24 -11.77 23.95
N ASP A 531 -9.17 -13.09 24.06
CA ASP A 531 -10.36 -13.94 24.20
C ASP A 531 -11.17 -13.69 25.48
N SER A 532 -10.59 -13.01 26.48
CA SER A 532 -11.31 -12.54 27.67
C SER A 532 -12.37 -11.47 27.36
N VAL A 533 -12.23 -10.75 26.24
CA VAL A 533 -13.15 -9.68 25.82
C VAL A 533 -14.04 -10.13 24.65
N THR A 534 -13.47 -10.85 23.68
CA THR A 534 -14.18 -11.29 22.47
C THR A 534 -14.90 -12.62 22.63
N GLY A 535 -14.48 -13.44 23.60
CA GLY A 535 -14.72 -14.88 23.54
C GLY A 535 -13.69 -15.58 22.64
N ALA A 536 -13.85 -16.88 22.43
CA ALA A 536 -12.91 -17.68 21.64
C ALA A 536 -12.73 -17.09 20.23
N SER A 537 -11.50 -16.65 19.95
CA SER A 537 -11.13 -15.97 18.70
C SER A 537 -9.90 -16.62 18.06
N THR A 538 -9.31 -15.98 17.06
CA THR A 538 -8.08 -16.47 16.42
C THR A 538 -6.82 -15.91 17.08
N ILE A 539 -5.69 -16.61 16.90
CA ILE A 539 -4.37 -16.20 17.44
C ILE A 539 -4.03 -14.75 17.06
N ILE A 540 -4.30 -14.37 15.80
CA ILE A 540 -3.94 -13.06 15.26
C ILE A 540 -4.84 -11.94 15.78
N GLU A 541 -6.12 -12.22 16.04
CA GLU A 541 -7.05 -11.26 16.66
C GLU A 541 -6.68 -11.00 18.12
N ALA A 542 -6.40 -12.06 18.87
CA ALA A 542 -5.95 -11.93 20.26
C ALA A 542 -4.64 -11.13 20.35
N ALA A 543 -3.65 -11.44 19.51
CA ALA A 543 -2.40 -10.70 19.45
C ALA A 543 -2.61 -9.23 19.05
N GLY A 544 -3.50 -8.96 18.09
CA GLY A 544 -3.89 -7.61 17.69
C GLY A 544 -4.49 -6.78 18.83
N GLN A 545 -5.36 -7.40 19.65
CA GLN A 545 -5.88 -6.73 20.85
C GLN A 545 -4.80 -6.47 21.90
N GLY A 546 -3.84 -7.39 22.07
CA GLY A 546 -2.68 -7.16 22.94
C GLY A 546 -1.87 -5.93 22.52
N ARG A 547 -1.59 -5.80 21.22
CA ARG A 547 -0.92 -4.63 20.66
C ARG A 547 -1.71 -3.34 20.86
N LYS A 548 -3.02 -3.38 20.61
CA LYS A 548 -3.94 -2.25 20.82
C LYS A 548 -3.97 -1.82 22.29
N ALA A 549 -4.04 -2.77 23.22
CA ALA A 549 -4.01 -2.49 24.65
C ALA A 549 -2.69 -1.85 25.07
N ALA A 550 -1.55 -2.37 24.61
CA ALA A 550 -0.24 -1.78 24.90
C ALA A 550 -0.14 -0.32 24.44
N PHE A 551 -0.70 0.03 23.28
CA PHE A 551 -0.75 1.41 22.79
C PHE A 551 -1.50 2.34 23.76
N TYR A 552 -2.70 1.96 24.22
CA TYR A 552 -3.48 2.81 25.12
C TYR A 552 -2.94 2.80 26.56
N ILE A 553 -2.40 1.68 27.04
CA ILE A 553 -1.71 1.60 28.34
C ILE A 553 -0.52 2.56 28.36
N ASP A 554 0.29 2.59 27.29
CA ASP A 554 1.41 3.53 27.18
C ASP A 554 0.96 5.00 27.27
N LYS A 555 -0.13 5.36 26.58
CA LYS A 555 -0.70 6.72 26.64
C LYS A 555 -1.27 7.05 28.02
N TYR A 556 -1.96 6.10 28.65
CA TYR A 556 -2.45 6.22 30.02
C TYR A 556 -1.31 6.48 31.01
N LEU A 557 -0.22 5.70 30.93
CA LEU A 557 0.95 5.83 31.82
C LEU A 557 1.72 7.14 31.62
N GLN A 558 1.60 7.76 30.44
CA GLN A 558 2.12 9.09 30.13
C GLN A 558 1.17 10.23 30.56
N ASN A 559 0.03 9.91 31.18
CA ASN A 559 -1.05 10.86 31.52
C ASN A 559 -1.62 11.61 30.30
N LEU A 560 -1.64 10.95 29.15
CA LEU A 560 -2.20 11.51 27.91
C LEU A 560 -3.69 11.14 27.77
N PRO A 561 -4.57 12.05 27.31
CA PRO A 561 -5.99 11.75 27.11
C PRO A 561 -6.17 10.70 26.02
N LEU A 562 -6.71 9.52 26.37
CA LEU A 562 -6.82 8.39 25.44
C LEU A 562 -7.67 8.71 24.20
N ASN A 563 -8.69 9.55 24.34
CA ASN A 563 -9.60 9.92 23.25
C ASN A 563 -8.94 10.76 22.15
N ASN A 564 -7.76 11.32 22.40
CA ASN A 564 -7.02 12.11 21.41
C ASN A 564 -6.16 11.24 20.48
N TYR A 565 -6.11 9.93 20.72
CA TYR A 565 -5.25 9.01 19.98
C TYR A 565 -6.08 7.87 19.40
N VAL A 566 -5.82 7.53 18.15
CA VAL A 566 -6.44 6.40 17.47
C VAL A 566 -5.37 5.33 17.22
N PHE A 567 -5.63 4.11 17.68
CA PHE A 567 -4.77 2.98 17.37
C PHE A 567 -4.99 2.50 15.93
N GLY A 568 -3.90 2.39 15.17
CA GLY A 568 -3.89 1.66 13.91
C GLY A 568 -4.72 2.32 12.81
N ASP A 569 -4.39 3.56 12.45
CA ASP A 569 -4.90 4.23 11.25
C ASP A 569 -4.54 3.43 9.99
N LYS A 570 -5.42 2.47 9.64
CA LYS A 570 -5.31 1.67 8.43
C LYS A 570 -5.81 2.49 7.26
N LEU A 571 -4.99 2.62 6.23
CA LEU A 571 -5.47 3.12 4.94
C LEU A 571 -6.54 2.17 4.39
N PRO A 572 -7.56 2.69 3.69
CA PRO A 572 -8.56 1.85 3.03
C PRO A 572 -7.89 0.90 2.02
N ALA A 573 -8.43 -0.30 1.88
CA ALA A 573 -7.96 -1.24 0.88
C ALA A 573 -8.28 -0.72 -0.53
N ILE A 574 -7.34 -0.87 -1.47
CA ILE A 574 -7.61 -0.61 -2.89
C ILE A 574 -8.70 -1.56 -3.43
N ASP A 575 -9.58 -1.01 -4.28
CA ASP A 575 -10.55 -1.80 -5.03
C ASP A 575 -9.86 -2.85 -5.92
N LYS A 576 -10.31 -4.10 -5.80
CA LYS A 576 -9.80 -5.24 -6.59
C LYS A 576 -9.93 -4.98 -8.09
N ASN A 577 -11.02 -4.38 -8.56
CA ASN A 577 -11.25 -4.09 -9.98
C ASN A 577 -10.24 -3.08 -10.53
N LYS A 578 -9.93 -2.03 -9.77
CA LYS A 578 -8.90 -1.04 -10.16
C LYS A 578 -7.51 -1.65 -10.33
N VAL A 579 -7.20 -2.73 -9.58
CA VAL A 579 -5.94 -3.47 -9.77
C VAL A 579 -5.98 -4.29 -11.06
N LEU A 580 -7.11 -4.97 -11.32
CA LEU A 580 -7.30 -5.83 -12.50
C LEU A 580 -7.34 -5.02 -13.81
N GLU A 581 -7.84 -3.79 -13.77
CA GLU A 581 -7.88 -2.86 -14.91
C GLU A 581 -6.48 -2.39 -15.37
N ARG A 582 -5.44 -2.58 -14.57
CA ARG A 582 -4.06 -2.15 -14.91
C ARG A 582 -3.46 -2.91 -16.08
N GLY A 583 -3.99 -4.08 -16.44
CA GLY A 583 -3.54 -4.84 -17.60
C GLY A 583 -3.86 -6.33 -17.53
N THR A 584 -3.30 -7.08 -18.48
CA THR A 584 -3.48 -8.53 -18.55
C THR A 584 -2.45 -9.24 -17.68
N PHE A 585 -2.93 -9.99 -16.69
CA PHE A 585 -2.08 -10.77 -15.78
C PHE A 585 -1.93 -12.21 -16.24
N LYS A 586 -0.72 -12.76 -16.10
CA LYS A 586 -0.46 -14.17 -16.37
C LYS A 586 -1.07 -15.05 -15.26
N LEU A 587 -1.77 -16.10 -15.66
CA LEU A 587 -2.22 -17.16 -14.75
C LEU A 587 -1.01 -17.99 -14.31
N ILE A 588 -0.83 -18.13 -12.99
CA ILE A 588 0.30 -18.86 -12.39
C ILE A 588 -0.28 -19.75 -11.28
N PRO A 589 -0.17 -21.08 -11.42
CA PRO A 589 -0.70 -22.01 -10.43
C PRO A 589 -0.05 -21.79 -9.06
N GLN A 590 -0.76 -22.21 -8.03
CA GLN A 590 -0.24 -22.19 -6.66
C GLN A 590 0.86 -23.21 -6.50
N VAL A 591 1.78 -22.93 -5.57
CA VAL A 591 2.72 -23.95 -5.14
C VAL A 591 1.95 -24.94 -4.26
N ASP A 592 1.89 -26.19 -4.69
CA ASP A 592 1.19 -27.23 -3.96
C ASP A 592 1.84 -27.43 -2.58
N PRO A 593 1.06 -27.49 -1.50
CA PRO A 593 1.61 -27.83 -0.20
C PRO A 593 2.26 -29.20 -0.20
N LYS A 594 3.41 -29.26 0.46
CA LYS A 594 4.03 -30.53 0.83
C LYS A 594 3.64 -30.85 2.26
N PHE A 595 3.14 -32.07 2.43
CA PHE A 595 2.80 -32.63 3.72
C PHE A 595 3.49 -33.98 3.88
N ARG A 596 3.66 -34.41 5.13
CA ARG A 596 4.06 -35.79 5.43
C ARG A 596 3.02 -36.79 4.89
N SER A 597 3.43 -38.03 4.66
CA SER A 597 2.47 -39.05 4.19
C SER A 597 1.40 -39.33 5.26
N ILE A 598 0.19 -39.72 4.86
CA ILE A 598 -0.91 -40.01 5.80
C ILE A 598 -0.48 -41.06 6.83
N HIS A 599 0.24 -42.10 6.40
CA HIS A 599 0.75 -43.15 7.28
C HIS A 599 1.69 -42.59 8.35
N GLU A 600 2.53 -41.60 8.03
CA GLU A 600 3.40 -40.97 9.03
C GLU A 600 2.64 -39.99 9.93
N ARG A 601 1.67 -39.24 9.38
CA ARG A 601 0.89 -38.23 10.13
C ARG A 601 0.18 -38.86 11.32
N ILE A 602 -0.41 -40.05 11.17
CA ILE A 602 -1.21 -40.70 12.21
C ILE A 602 -0.36 -41.47 13.25
N GLN A 603 0.97 -41.53 13.10
CA GLN A 603 1.83 -42.32 13.98
C GLN A 603 2.57 -41.49 15.02
N ASP A 604 2.72 -40.18 14.79
CA ASP A 604 3.44 -39.30 15.70
C ASP A 604 2.88 -37.87 15.69
N PHE A 605 3.50 -37.02 16.50
CA PHE A 605 3.13 -35.62 16.70
C PHE A 605 4.09 -34.64 15.99
N LYS A 606 4.92 -35.09 15.04
CA LYS A 606 5.81 -34.17 14.32
C LYS A 606 5.02 -33.32 13.32
N ASP A 607 5.54 -32.13 13.04
CA ASP A 607 4.96 -31.13 12.14
C ASP A 607 4.48 -31.76 10.81
N VAL A 608 3.20 -31.57 10.48
CA VAL A 608 2.53 -32.23 9.36
C VAL A 608 2.82 -31.53 8.03
N GLU A 609 2.76 -30.21 8.04
CA GLU A 609 3.03 -29.38 6.87
C GLU A 609 4.53 -29.13 6.78
N LEU A 610 5.10 -29.26 5.58
CA LEU A 610 6.51 -28.97 5.33
C LEU A 610 6.70 -27.52 4.89
N THR A 611 7.83 -26.95 5.26
CA THR A 611 8.22 -25.60 4.86
C THR A 611 8.56 -25.58 3.37
N LEU A 612 8.21 -24.47 2.69
CA LEU A 612 8.59 -24.27 1.29
C LEU A 612 10.11 -24.23 1.16
N SER A 613 10.64 -24.74 0.05
CA SER A 613 12.00 -24.44 -0.36
C SER A 613 12.15 -22.98 -0.79
N GLU A 614 13.39 -22.50 -0.91
CA GLU A 614 13.69 -21.15 -1.37
C GLU A 614 13.13 -20.88 -2.79
N GLU A 615 13.27 -21.85 -3.71
CA GLU A 615 12.70 -21.74 -5.05
C GLU A 615 11.17 -21.61 -5.00
N GLU A 616 10.50 -22.43 -4.19
CA GLU A 616 9.05 -22.43 -4.03
C GLU A 616 8.52 -21.13 -3.41
N VAL A 617 9.20 -20.58 -2.40
CA VAL A 617 8.77 -19.31 -1.79
C VAL A 617 8.97 -18.14 -2.76
N LEU A 618 10.05 -18.16 -3.56
CA LEU A 618 10.27 -17.16 -4.60
C LEU A 618 9.20 -17.27 -5.70
N LEU A 619 8.81 -18.47 -6.11
CA LEU A 619 7.68 -18.68 -7.02
C LEU A 619 6.37 -18.13 -6.42
N SER A 620 6.10 -18.40 -5.14
CA SER A 620 4.87 -17.92 -4.48
C SER A 620 4.84 -16.40 -4.33
N THR A 621 5.94 -15.75 -3.95
CA THR A 621 6.02 -14.28 -3.81
C THR A 621 5.90 -13.54 -5.14
N ASN A 622 6.41 -14.11 -6.24
CA ASN A 622 6.26 -13.58 -7.60
C ASN A 622 4.83 -13.61 -8.14
N ARG A 623 3.90 -14.27 -7.44
CA ARG A 623 2.47 -14.25 -7.78
C ARG A 623 1.79 -12.93 -7.39
N CYS A 624 2.29 -12.17 -6.41
CA CYS A 624 1.61 -10.96 -5.94
C CYS A 624 1.41 -9.92 -7.06
N LEU A 625 0.19 -9.38 -7.18
CA LEU A 625 -0.26 -8.45 -8.23
C LEU A 625 0.12 -6.97 -7.99
N ASP A 626 0.87 -6.70 -6.93
CA ASP A 626 1.37 -5.37 -6.62
C ASP A 626 0.27 -4.30 -6.49
N CYS A 627 -0.68 -4.55 -5.58
CA CYS A 627 -1.93 -3.78 -5.45
C CYS A 627 -1.72 -2.27 -5.16
N SER A 628 -0.60 -1.82 -4.60
CA SER A 628 -0.31 -0.39 -4.32
C SER A 628 1.13 -0.01 -4.72
N ASN A 629 1.45 1.29 -4.77
CA ASN A 629 2.82 1.73 -5.06
C ASN A 629 3.77 1.42 -3.90
N CYS A 630 3.55 2.00 -2.73
CA CYS A 630 4.28 1.65 -1.52
C CYS A 630 3.79 0.32 -0.94
N ARG A 631 4.75 -0.54 -0.60
CA ARG A 631 4.49 -1.85 0.01
C ARG A 631 4.55 -1.88 1.52
N GLU A 632 4.91 -0.76 2.14
CA GLU A 632 5.09 -0.65 3.59
C GLU A 632 6.13 -1.66 4.12
N CYS A 633 7.24 -1.85 3.38
CA CYS A 633 8.35 -2.72 3.77
C CYS A 633 9.35 -2.09 4.76
N HIS A 634 9.16 -0.80 5.07
CA HIS A 634 9.89 0.00 6.06
C HIS A 634 11.42 0.08 5.90
N GLN A 635 11.96 -0.35 4.76
CA GLN A 635 13.39 -0.20 4.46
C GLN A 635 13.81 1.26 4.38
N CYS A 636 12.95 2.13 3.85
CA CYS A 636 13.19 3.56 3.83
C CYS A 636 13.29 4.15 5.24
N ILE A 637 12.43 3.71 6.18
CA ILE A 637 12.43 4.17 7.58
C ILE A 637 13.74 3.73 8.24
N SER A 638 14.08 2.44 8.13
CA SER A 638 15.29 1.86 8.74
C SER A 638 16.58 2.50 8.21
N ALA A 639 16.59 2.92 6.95
CA ALA A 639 17.74 3.56 6.31
C ALA A 639 17.81 5.08 6.52
N CYS A 640 16.82 5.73 7.16
CA CYS A 640 16.80 7.18 7.28
C CYS A 640 17.58 7.65 8.52
N PRO A 641 18.75 8.32 8.36
CA PRO A 641 19.56 8.72 9.50
C PRO A 641 18.95 9.89 10.29
N ALA A 642 18.02 10.63 9.68
CA ALA A 642 17.37 11.80 10.28
C ALA A 642 15.99 11.49 10.86
N ASN A 643 15.51 10.23 10.78
CA ASN A 643 14.15 9.83 11.16
C ASN A 643 13.07 10.73 10.53
N ALA A 644 13.28 11.16 9.28
CA ALA A 644 12.42 12.12 8.60
C ALA A 644 11.18 11.49 7.97
N ILE A 645 11.03 10.16 7.94
CA ILE A 645 9.88 9.50 7.31
C ILE A 645 8.72 9.40 8.30
N ASP A 646 7.56 9.87 7.88
CA ASP A 646 6.34 9.83 8.68
C ASP A 646 5.14 9.36 7.84
N PHE A 647 4.77 8.10 8.03
CA PHE A 647 3.63 7.45 7.40
C PHE A 647 2.27 7.85 7.99
N SER A 648 2.24 8.66 9.05
CA SER A 648 1.00 9.16 9.64
C SER A 648 0.51 10.47 9.03
N GLN A 649 1.32 11.13 8.20
CA GLN A 649 0.91 12.34 7.47
C GLN A 649 -0.36 12.08 6.65
N LYS A 650 -1.29 13.03 6.71
CA LYS A 650 -2.56 13.01 5.97
C LYS A 650 -2.66 14.24 5.08
N LYS A 651 -3.53 14.15 4.09
CA LYS A 651 -3.92 15.30 3.26
C LYS A 651 -4.45 16.43 4.16
N GLU A 652 -3.85 17.61 4.04
CA GLU A 652 -4.25 18.80 4.79
C GLU A 652 -5.07 19.72 3.87
N ILE A 653 -6.14 20.30 4.42
CA ILE A 653 -6.94 21.32 3.73
C ILE A 653 -6.59 22.66 4.36
N VAL A 654 -6.08 23.57 3.54
CA VAL A 654 -5.67 24.92 3.93
C VAL A 654 -6.62 25.91 3.27
N GLU A 655 -7.22 26.77 4.08
CA GLU A 655 -8.00 27.91 3.59
C GLU A 655 -7.18 29.19 3.79
N THR A 656 -7.14 30.04 2.76
CA THR A 656 -6.40 31.31 2.79
C THR A 656 -7.07 32.37 1.95
N ASN A 657 -6.85 33.65 2.28
CA ASN A 657 -7.34 34.78 1.50
C ASN A 657 -6.20 35.42 0.68
N VAL A 658 -6.51 35.77 -0.58
CA VAL A 658 -5.58 36.44 -1.50
C VAL A 658 -6.27 37.59 -2.22
N ARG A 659 -5.54 38.66 -2.59
CA ARG A 659 -6.15 39.82 -3.28
C ARG A 659 -6.18 39.69 -4.80
N SER A 660 -5.21 38.98 -5.38
CA SER A 660 -5.18 38.67 -6.81
C SER A 660 -4.79 37.23 -7.07
N VAL A 661 -5.10 36.74 -8.27
CA VAL A 661 -4.75 35.39 -8.72
C VAL A 661 -4.08 35.46 -10.09
N ILE A 662 -2.99 34.72 -10.29
CA ILE A 662 -2.33 34.55 -11.58
C ILE A 662 -2.34 33.07 -11.96
N VAL A 663 -2.92 32.77 -13.12
CA VAL A 663 -2.98 31.43 -13.68
C VAL A 663 -1.75 31.21 -14.57
N THR A 664 -0.85 30.34 -14.11
CA THR A 664 0.39 29.95 -14.82
C THR A 664 0.52 28.43 -14.95
N THR A 665 -0.61 27.73 -15.09
CA THR A 665 -0.73 26.26 -15.10
C THR A 665 -0.12 25.59 -16.34
N GLY A 666 0.38 26.36 -17.30
CA GLY A 666 1.07 25.87 -18.49
C GLY A 666 0.13 25.15 -19.46
N PHE A 667 0.56 23.98 -19.95
CA PHE A 667 -0.13 23.20 -20.97
C PHE A 667 -0.01 21.69 -20.71
N LYS A 668 -0.89 20.90 -21.32
CA LYS A 668 -0.77 19.43 -21.43
C LYS A 668 -0.10 19.07 -22.76
N LEU A 669 0.62 17.95 -22.84
CA LEU A 669 1.14 17.45 -24.11
C LEU A 669 0.08 16.59 -24.80
N PHE A 670 0.03 16.64 -26.13
CA PHE A 670 -0.83 15.75 -26.90
C PHE A 670 -0.42 14.28 -26.67
N PRO A 671 -1.33 13.39 -26.26
CA PRO A 671 -1.02 11.98 -26.08
C PRO A 671 -0.82 11.31 -27.45
N PRO A 672 0.39 10.81 -27.80
CA PRO A 672 0.63 10.28 -29.14
C PRO A 672 -0.20 9.03 -29.46
N SER A 673 -0.73 8.32 -28.45
CA SER A 673 -1.71 7.23 -28.61
C SER A 673 -3.02 7.67 -29.28
N GLY A 674 -3.33 8.97 -29.29
CA GLY A 674 -4.45 9.53 -30.03
C GLY A 674 -4.31 9.42 -31.56
N LYS A 675 -3.14 9.04 -32.06
CA LYS A 675 -2.88 8.72 -33.48
C LYS A 675 -2.43 7.26 -33.61
N PRO A 676 -3.35 6.28 -33.53
CA PRO A 676 -3.00 4.85 -33.58
C PRO A 676 -2.27 4.47 -34.87
N GLU A 677 -2.48 5.21 -35.98
CA GLU A 677 -1.76 5.04 -37.24
C GLU A 677 -0.25 5.32 -37.14
N TYR A 678 0.21 6.01 -36.09
CA TYR A 678 1.64 6.23 -35.82
C TYR A 678 2.24 5.16 -34.91
N GLY A 679 1.41 4.32 -34.28
CA GLY A 679 1.86 3.12 -33.58
C GLY A 679 2.66 3.35 -32.30
N TYR A 680 2.50 4.49 -31.61
CA TYR A 680 3.23 4.83 -30.38
C TYR A 680 3.17 3.75 -29.29
N THR A 681 1.99 3.16 -29.03
CA THR A 681 1.82 2.11 -28.03
C THR A 681 2.17 0.71 -28.55
N LYS A 682 2.40 0.58 -29.85
CA LYS A 682 2.59 -0.70 -30.54
C LYS A 682 4.06 -0.97 -30.84
N TYR A 683 4.80 0.05 -31.26
CA TYR A 683 6.17 -0.08 -31.72
C TYR A 683 7.13 0.59 -30.72
N PRO A 684 8.03 -0.17 -30.06
CA PRO A 684 8.94 0.40 -29.06
C PRO A 684 9.85 1.53 -29.58
N ASN A 685 10.18 1.51 -30.88
CA ASN A 685 11.05 2.50 -31.52
C ASN A 685 10.29 3.76 -31.99
N VAL A 686 9.00 3.91 -31.65
CA VAL A 686 8.26 5.17 -31.83
C VAL A 686 8.17 5.86 -30.47
N ILE A 687 8.93 6.94 -30.31
CA ILE A 687 8.99 7.71 -29.06
C ILE A 687 8.40 9.11 -29.26
N ASP A 688 8.07 9.80 -28.17
CA ASP A 688 7.67 11.20 -28.21
C ASP A 688 8.86 12.16 -28.03
N SER A 689 8.60 13.45 -28.27
CA SER A 689 9.64 14.48 -28.18
C SER A 689 10.18 14.70 -26.77
N MET A 690 9.41 14.42 -25.71
CA MET A 690 9.91 14.51 -24.34
C MET A 690 10.85 13.37 -24.01
N GLN A 691 10.52 12.15 -24.44
CA GLN A 691 11.43 11.00 -24.35
C GLN A 691 12.76 11.30 -25.05
N MET A 692 12.73 11.89 -26.24
CA MET A 692 13.95 12.31 -26.92
C MET A 692 14.73 13.39 -26.15
N ASP A 693 14.06 14.43 -25.61
CA ASP A 693 14.73 15.43 -24.75
C ASP A 693 15.40 14.80 -23.52
N ARG A 694 14.77 13.76 -22.93
CA ARG A 694 15.35 13.00 -21.82
C ARG A 694 16.54 12.14 -22.25
N LEU A 695 16.54 11.55 -23.45
CA LEU A 695 17.67 10.76 -23.97
C LEU A 695 18.92 11.61 -24.28
N ILE A 696 18.73 12.86 -24.68
CA ILE A 696 19.83 13.80 -25.02
C ILE A 696 20.23 14.72 -23.86
N ALA A 697 19.52 14.65 -22.72
CA ALA A 697 19.85 15.47 -21.56
C ALA A 697 21.17 15.06 -20.91
N PRO A 698 21.93 15.98 -20.29
CA PRO A 698 23.07 15.60 -19.46
C PRO A 698 22.69 14.70 -18.28
N THR A 699 21.46 14.85 -17.76
CA THR A 699 20.86 14.06 -16.68
C THR A 699 20.08 12.84 -17.20
N ARG A 700 20.35 12.39 -18.43
CA ARG A 700 19.65 11.29 -19.09
C ARG A 700 19.70 9.98 -18.28
N PRO A 701 18.66 9.13 -18.40
CA PRO A 701 18.61 7.85 -17.69
C PRO A 701 19.68 6.86 -18.18
N PHE A 702 20.12 6.98 -19.44
CA PHE A 702 21.12 6.11 -20.05
C PHE A 702 22.30 6.93 -20.53
N ASN A 703 23.53 6.45 -20.36
CA ASN A 703 24.74 7.15 -20.80
C ASN A 703 24.91 7.24 -22.34
N ASN A 704 23.88 6.92 -23.13
CA ASN A 704 23.85 7.06 -24.57
C ASN A 704 22.41 7.26 -25.09
N VAL A 705 22.25 7.70 -26.35
CA VAL A 705 20.94 7.71 -27.04
C VAL A 705 20.68 6.31 -27.58
N LEU A 706 19.64 5.64 -27.05
CA LEU A 706 19.35 4.25 -27.33
C LEU A 706 17.92 4.09 -27.86
N ARG A 707 17.73 3.14 -28.76
CA ARG A 707 16.42 2.66 -29.21
C ARG A 707 15.74 1.85 -28.10
N PRO A 708 14.49 2.14 -27.71
CA PRO A 708 13.82 1.39 -26.65
C PRO A 708 13.58 -0.09 -26.97
N GLY A 709 13.44 -0.45 -28.26
CA GLY A 709 13.14 -1.82 -28.67
C GLY A 709 14.30 -2.81 -28.49
N ASP A 710 15.54 -2.37 -28.70
CA ASP A 710 16.71 -3.27 -28.71
C ASP A 710 17.95 -2.72 -27.98
N GLY A 711 17.88 -1.50 -27.44
CA GLY A 711 18.98 -0.88 -26.70
C GLY A 711 20.19 -0.49 -27.53
N LYS A 712 20.11 -0.50 -28.87
CA LYS A 712 21.21 -0.06 -29.74
C LYS A 712 21.13 1.44 -30.02
N SER A 713 22.25 2.03 -30.44
CA SER A 713 22.24 3.41 -30.95
C SER A 713 21.50 3.48 -32.29
N PRO A 714 20.66 4.52 -32.49
CA PRO A 714 19.99 4.71 -33.77
C PRO A 714 20.95 5.31 -34.81
N ASP A 715 20.88 4.80 -36.03
CA ASP A 715 21.63 5.25 -37.20
C ASP A 715 20.75 6.08 -38.16
N ASN A 716 19.41 5.98 -38.09
CA ASN A 716 18.52 6.67 -39.02
C ASN A 716 17.20 7.11 -38.35
N ILE A 717 17.16 8.37 -37.93
CA ILE A 717 16.13 8.94 -37.07
C ILE A 717 15.16 9.80 -37.89
N ALA A 718 13.85 9.57 -37.74
CA ALA A 718 12.82 10.44 -38.29
C ALA A 718 12.11 11.27 -37.21
N TYR A 719 11.86 12.55 -37.50
CA TYR A 719 10.95 13.40 -36.76
C TYR A 719 9.66 13.60 -37.52
N VAL A 720 8.52 13.42 -36.85
CA VAL A 720 7.20 13.67 -37.43
C VAL A 720 6.59 14.93 -36.79
N LEU A 721 6.65 16.05 -37.51
CA LEU A 721 6.09 17.31 -37.03
C LEU A 721 4.56 17.32 -37.04
N CYS A 722 4.00 18.25 -36.28
CA CYS A 722 2.55 18.45 -36.17
C CYS A 722 1.79 17.22 -35.66
N THR A 723 2.43 16.37 -34.84
CA THR A 723 1.73 15.22 -34.24
C THR A 723 0.71 15.75 -33.22
N GLY A 724 -0.57 15.70 -33.57
CA GLY A 724 -1.64 16.22 -32.73
C GLY A 724 -1.78 17.75 -32.74
N SER A 725 -1.33 18.42 -33.80
CA SER A 725 -1.53 19.86 -34.02
C SER A 725 -1.82 20.14 -35.48
N ARG A 726 -2.58 21.20 -35.78
CA ARG A 726 -3.05 21.49 -37.13
C ARG A 726 -3.77 20.27 -37.73
N ASP A 727 -4.51 19.55 -36.89
CA ASP A 727 -5.15 18.29 -37.23
C ASP A 727 -6.58 18.26 -36.70
N SER A 728 -7.52 18.66 -37.55
CA SER A 728 -8.96 18.63 -37.27
C SER A 728 -9.56 17.22 -37.39
N ALA A 729 -8.83 16.23 -37.93
CA ALA A 729 -9.35 14.87 -38.12
C ALA A 729 -9.44 14.06 -36.82
N ILE A 730 -8.89 14.58 -35.72
CA ILE A 730 -8.81 13.91 -34.40
C ILE A 730 -10.20 13.76 -33.76
N GLU A 731 -11.23 14.48 -34.23
CA GLU A 731 -12.63 14.31 -33.81
C GLU A 731 -13.15 12.86 -33.93
N ASN A 732 -12.64 12.07 -34.87
CA ASN A 732 -13.10 10.70 -35.15
C ASN A 732 -12.16 9.60 -34.61
N SER A 733 -11.21 9.95 -33.74
CA SER A 733 -10.20 9.01 -33.23
C SER A 733 -10.54 8.49 -31.83
N SER A 734 -9.90 7.39 -31.41
CA SER A 734 -9.99 6.76 -30.08
C SER A 734 -9.45 7.62 -28.92
N CYS A 735 -9.33 8.94 -29.12
CA CYS A 735 -8.82 9.89 -28.16
C CYS A 735 -9.96 10.41 -27.26
N SER A 736 -9.70 10.56 -25.96
CA SER A 736 -10.66 11.15 -25.02
C SER A 736 -11.12 12.55 -25.45
N THR A 737 -12.24 13.05 -24.90
CA THR A 737 -12.76 14.43 -25.09
C THR A 737 -11.72 15.53 -24.81
N GLU A 738 -10.62 15.21 -24.13
CA GLU A 738 -9.54 16.15 -23.85
C GLU A 738 -8.71 16.52 -25.10
N CYS A 739 -8.50 15.58 -26.02
CA CYS A 739 -7.62 15.73 -27.19
C CYS A 739 -8.37 15.86 -28.52
N SER A 740 -9.71 15.89 -28.50
CA SER A 740 -10.54 16.07 -29.70
C SER A 740 -10.30 17.45 -30.33
N ASN A 741 -10.05 17.47 -31.64
CA ASN A 741 -9.91 18.67 -32.49
C ASN A 741 -8.87 19.69 -32.01
N ASN A 742 -7.60 19.55 -32.46
CA ASN A 742 -6.55 20.54 -32.20
C ASN A 742 -6.11 21.24 -33.51
N PRO A 743 -6.88 22.24 -34.00
CA PRO A 743 -6.63 22.88 -35.29
C PRO A 743 -5.46 23.88 -35.25
N ILE A 744 -5.02 24.27 -34.06
CA ILE A 744 -3.99 25.29 -33.88
C ILE A 744 -2.59 24.74 -34.13
N CYS A 745 -1.66 25.67 -34.37
CA CYS A 745 -0.24 25.37 -34.29
C CYS A 745 0.24 25.49 -32.85
N SER A 746 0.99 24.48 -32.40
CA SER A 746 1.61 24.48 -31.06
C SER A 746 2.81 25.41 -30.91
N GLN A 747 3.20 26.13 -31.97
CA GLN A 747 4.28 27.12 -32.07
C GLN A 747 5.72 26.63 -31.77
N ILE A 748 5.92 25.70 -30.83
CA ILE A 748 7.24 25.27 -30.35
C ILE A 748 7.78 24.02 -31.05
N CYS A 749 6.93 23.21 -31.70
CA CYS A 749 7.29 21.88 -32.18
C CYS A 749 8.27 21.85 -33.36
N CYS A 750 8.26 22.87 -34.22
CA CYS A 750 9.30 22.98 -35.24
C CYS A 750 10.66 23.21 -34.59
N MET A 751 10.72 24.14 -33.63
CA MET A 751 11.98 24.59 -33.04
C MET A 751 12.59 23.60 -32.07
N TYR A 752 11.79 22.92 -31.23
CA TYR A 752 12.36 21.89 -30.37
C TYR A 752 12.86 20.70 -31.19
N SER A 753 12.23 20.33 -32.32
CA SER A 753 12.69 19.20 -33.14
C SER A 753 13.98 19.55 -33.86
N ILE A 754 14.10 20.78 -34.37
CA ILE A 754 15.35 21.30 -34.93
C ILE A 754 16.46 21.32 -33.85
N LYS A 755 16.14 21.77 -32.64
CA LYS A 755 17.05 21.74 -31.50
C LYS A 755 17.53 20.33 -31.18
N GLN A 756 16.61 19.38 -31.03
CA GLN A 756 16.95 18.00 -30.74
C GLN A 756 17.78 17.39 -31.87
N ALA A 757 17.46 17.66 -33.14
CA ALA A 757 18.25 17.22 -34.28
C ALA A 757 19.69 17.76 -34.25
N GLN A 758 19.90 19.05 -33.97
CA GLN A 758 21.26 19.61 -33.83
C GLN A 758 22.04 18.96 -32.68
N LEU A 759 21.39 18.70 -31.53
CA LEU A 759 22.03 18.01 -30.40
C LEU A 759 22.38 16.56 -30.74
N LEU A 760 21.52 15.89 -31.50
CA LEU A 760 21.77 14.53 -31.98
C LEU A 760 22.91 14.49 -32.99
N MET A 761 23.08 15.47 -33.89
CA MET A 761 24.25 15.54 -34.77
C MET A 761 25.57 15.60 -33.98
N GLY A 762 25.57 16.21 -32.79
CA GLY A 762 26.71 16.20 -31.88
C GLY A 762 26.89 14.87 -31.13
N ALA A 763 25.79 14.25 -30.71
CA ALA A 763 25.81 13.00 -29.93
C ALA A 763 26.00 11.73 -30.79
N LEU A 764 25.51 11.75 -32.02
CA LEU A 764 25.49 10.68 -33.01
C LEU A 764 25.94 11.23 -34.39
N PRO A 765 27.24 11.53 -34.58
CA PRO A 765 27.72 12.21 -35.80
C PRO A 765 27.50 11.44 -37.11
N MET A 766 27.27 10.13 -37.02
CA MET A 766 27.04 9.25 -38.17
C MET A 766 25.56 8.97 -38.43
N ALA A 767 24.64 9.44 -37.58
CA ALA A 767 23.23 9.17 -37.73
C ALA A 767 22.60 10.10 -38.78
N ASP A 768 21.81 9.51 -39.68
CA ASP A 768 20.97 10.26 -40.61
C ASP A 768 19.73 10.77 -39.88
N ILE A 769 19.53 12.10 -39.86
CA ILE A 769 18.36 12.71 -39.20
C ILE A 769 17.46 13.34 -40.26
N THR A 770 16.19 12.94 -40.28
CA THR A 770 15.19 13.44 -41.22
C THR A 770 13.99 14.06 -40.49
N ILE A 771 13.62 15.29 -40.82
CA ILE A 771 12.44 15.98 -40.28
C ILE A 771 11.36 16.06 -41.35
N TYR A 772 10.24 15.38 -41.12
CA TYR A 772 9.02 15.42 -41.94
C TYR A 772 8.12 16.56 -41.47
N TYR A 773 7.86 17.51 -42.37
CA TYR A 773 7.15 18.74 -42.02
C TYR A 773 6.17 19.20 -43.10
N MET A 774 5.17 20.00 -42.70
CA MET A 774 4.32 20.76 -43.62
C MET A 774 4.90 22.15 -43.87
N ASP A 775 5.09 22.91 -42.79
CA ASP A 775 5.74 24.22 -42.76
C ASP A 775 6.71 24.28 -41.58
N ILE A 776 7.90 24.85 -41.78
CA ILE A 776 8.79 25.21 -40.68
C ILE A 776 8.38 26.59 -40.18
N ARG A 777 8.02 26.68 -38.90
CA ARG A 777 7.63 27.94 -38.24
C ARG A 777 8.74 28.42 -37.32
N ALA A 778 9.68 29.14 -37.90
CA ALA A 778 10.86 29.68 -37.24
C ALA A 778 10.78 31.21 -37.13
N PHE A 779 9.76 31.71 -36.42
CA PHE A 779 9.37 33.13 -36.46
C PHE A 779 10.02 34.02 -35.38
N GLY A 780 10.60 33.43 -34.33
CA GLY A 780 11.28 34.17 -33.26
C GLY A 780 12.63 34.74 -33.71
N LYS A 781 13.20 35.65 -32.90
CA LYS A 781 14.53 36.22 -33.17
C LYS A 781 15.59 35.11 -33.17
N GLY A 782 16.31 34.97 -34.28
CA GLY A 782 17.36 33.94 -34.44
C GLY A 782 16.83 32.56 -34.85
N TYR A 783 15.53 32.38 -35.06
CA TYR A 783 14.94 31.04 -35.26
C TYR A 783 15.16 30.55 -36.69
N GLU A 784 15.06 31.44 -37.67
CA GLU A 784 15.34 31.12 -39.06
C GLU A 784 16.83 30.78 -39.24
N GLU A 785 17.71 31.57 -38.63
CA GLU A 785 19.15 31.31 -38.61
C GLU A 785 19.45 29.94 -37.98
N PHE A 786 18.77 29.61 -36.87
CA PHE A 786 18.88 28.31 -36.22
C PHE A 786 18.41 27.15 -37.12
N PHE A 787 17.31 27.34 -37.85
CA PHE A 787 16.84 26.39 -38.85
C PHE A 787 17.87 26.20 -39.98
N GLN A 788 18.37 27.29 -40.58
CA GLN A 788 19.38 27.23 -41.64
C GLN A 788 20.68 26.58 -41.17
N GLN A 789 21.08 26.83 -39.92
CA GLN A 789 22.23 26.17 -39.30
C GLN A 789 22.02 24.66 -39.23
N SER A 790 20.85 24.18 -38.77
CA SER A 790 20.57 22.74 -38.71
C SER A 790 20.62 22.06 -40.08
N LYS A 791 20.13 22.73 -41.11
CA LYS A 791 20.22 22.26 -42.50
C LYS A 791 21.68 22.21 -42.97
N SER A 792 22.47 23.21 -42.62
CA SER A 792 23.91 23.26 -42.92
C SER A 792 24.72 22.18 -42.18
N MET A 793 24.22 21.70 -41.04
CA MET A 793 24.80 20.57 -40.30
C MET A 793 24.49 19.22 -40.94
N GLY A 794 23.60 19.14 -41.93
CA GLY A 794 23.26 17.90 -42.64
C GLY A 794 21.92 17.28 -42.23
N VAL A 795 21.10 17.96 -41.42
CA VAL A 795 19.74 17.50 -41.12
C VAL A 795 18.88 17.57 -42.39
N ASN A 796 18.26 16.44 -42.75
CA ASN A 796 17.39 16.34 -43.91
C ASN A 796 16.00 16.89 -43.59
N PHE A 797 15.47 17.77 -44.43
CA PHE A 797 14.12 18.32 -44.29
C PHE A 797 13.25 17.86 -45.45
N VAL A 798 12.25 17.05 -45.16
CA VAL A 798 11.31 16.52 -46.15
C VAL A 798 9.98 17.21 -45.97
N LYS A 799 9.59 18.02 -46.97
CA LYS A 799 8.26 18.66 -46.99
C LYS A 799 7.22 17.60 -47.33
N GLY A 800 6.71 16.94 -46.31
CA GLY A 800 5.78 15.84 -46.46
C GLY A 800 5.01 15.52 -45.18
N LYS A 801 3.74 15.15 -45.36
CA LYS A 801 2.86 14.74 -44.25
C LYS A 801 2.88 13.23 -44.13
N VAL A 802 3.29 12.73 -42.96
CA VAL A 802 3.28 11.28 -42.67
C VAL A 802 1.85 10.80 -42.48
N ALA A 803 1.46 9.82 -43.28
CA ALA A 803 0.13 9.22 -43.26
C ALA A 803 0.05 8.05 -42.27
N LYS A 804 1.06 7.18 -42.23
CA LYS A 804 1.08 6.00 -41.37
C LYS A 804 2.51 5.51 -41.11
N ILE A 805 2.72 4.90 -39.95
CA ILE A 805 3.95 4.19 -39.57
C ILE A 805 3.62 2.69 -39.44
N ARG A 806 4.50 1.84 -39.98
CA ARG A 806 4.46 0.39 -39.80
C ARG A 806 5.85 -0.12 -39.46
N GLU A 807 5.92 -1.17 -38.66
CA GLU A 807 7.16 -1.92 -38.47
C GLU A 807 7.42 -2.81 -39.70
N LYS A 808 8.70 -3.10 -39.96
CA LYS A 808 9.12 -4.01 -41.02
C LYS A 808 8.91 -5.47 -40.58
N ASP A 809 8.42 -6.31 -41.48
CA ASP A 809 8.07 -7.72 -41.20
C ASP A 809 9.30 -8.66 -41.10
N ASP A 810 10.42 -8.21 -40.53
CA ASP A 810 11.68 -8.96 -40.39
C ASP A 810 12.23 -9.01 -38.95
N ASN A 811 11.42 -8.57 -37.96
CA ASN A 811 11.80 -8.47 -36.54
C ASN A 811 13.03 -7.59 -36.27
N SER A 812 13.43 -6.72 -37.21
CA SER A 812 14.53 -5.76 -37.00
C SER A 812 14.19 -4.64 -36.02
N GLY A 813 12.89 -4.35 -35.84
CA GLY A 813 12.43 -3.15 -35.15
C GLY A 813 12.46 -1.89 -36.03
N ASP A 814 12.84 -2.01 -37.31
CA ASP A 814 12.88 -0.90 -38.24
C ASP A 814 11.46 -0.45 -38.63
N LEU A 815 11.30 0.86 -38.82
CA LEU A 815 10.05 1.54 -39.07
C LEU A 815 10.00 2.05 -40.51
N ILE A 816 8.84 1.91 -41.14
CA ILE A 816 8.56 2.40 -42.49
C ILE A 816 7.51 3.51 -42.38
N LEU A 817 7.92 4.70 -42.79
CA LEU A 817 7.07 5.89 -42.84
C LEU A 817 6.50 6.04 -44.23
N ARG A 818 5.17 5.96 -44.35
CA ARG A 818 4.46 6.30 -45.58
C ARG A 818 4.02 7.74 -45.51
N TYR A 819 4.50 8.57 -46.43
CA TYR A 819 4.22 10.01 -46.46
C TYR A 819 3.93 10.50 -47.88
N GLU A 820 3.19 11.60 -47.95
CA GLU A 820 3.02 12.36 -49.18
C GLU A 820 4.15 13.39 -49.29
N ASP A 821 4.96 13.31 -50.34
CA ASP A 821 5.95 14.32 -50.66
C ASP A 821 5.25 15.49 -51.37
N VAL A 822 5.07 16.59 -50.65
CA VAL A 822 4.33 17.78 -51.11
C VAL A 822 5.03 18.46 -52.29
N THR A 823 6.35 18.26 -52.44
CA THR A 823 7.09 18.87 -53.56
C THR A 823 6.88 18.14 -54.88
N SER A 824 6.71 16.82 -54.83
CA SER A 824 6.52 15.99 -56.03
C SER A 824 5.07 15.53 -56.25
N GLY A 825 4.20 15.67 -55.25
CA GLY A 825 2.82 15.17 -55.29
C GLY A 825 2.73 13.64 -55.31
N THR A 826 3.78 12.93 -54.88
CA THR A 826 3.85 11.47 -54.89
C THR A 826 3.90 10.89 -53.49
N ILE A 827 3.32 9.70 -53.32
CA ILE A 827 3.44 8.94 -52.08
C ILE A 827 4.78 8.22 -52.09
N LYS A 828 5.54 8.36 -51.00
CA LYS A 828 6.83 7.69 -50.80
C LYS A 828 6.84 6.91 -49.49
N GLU A 829 7.74 5.94 -49.43
CA GLU A 829 8.07 5.24 -48.19
C GLU A 829 9.56 5.47 -47.86
N SER A 830 9.86 5.71 -46.60
CA SER A 830 11.22 5.78 -46.08
C SER A 830 11.40 4.85 -44.90
N LYS A 831 12.61 4.32 -44.77
CA LYS A 831 13.01 3.45 -43.67
C LYS A 831 13.75 4.28 -42.62
N HIS A 832 13.42 4.06 -41.35
CA HIS A 832 14.08 4.63 -40.18
C HIS A 832 14.19 3.56 -39.08
N ASP A 833 15.14 3.67 -38.18
CA ASP A 833 15.28 2.75 -37.04
C ASP A 833 14.77 3.35 -35.72
N LEU A 834 14.55 4.67 -35.68
CA LEU A 834 13.90 5.38 -34.59
C LEU A 834 13.00 6.50 -35.14
N VAL A 835 11.81 6.65 -34.58
CA VAL A 835 10.87 7.73 -34.94
C VAL A 835 10.50 8.54 -33.71
N VAL A 836 10.64 9.86 -33.81
CA VAL A 836 10.28 10.83 -32.79
C VAL A 836 9.03 11.60 -33.21
N LEU A 837 7.95 11.39 -32.48
CA LEU A 837 6.69 12.10 -32.65
C LEU A 837 6.81 13.48 -31.99
N SER A 838 6.81 14.52 -32.80
CA SER A 838 6.85 15.90 -32.31
C SER A 838 5.44 16.32 -31.91
N VAL A 839 5.06 15.92 -30.69
CA VAL A 839 3.74 16.15 -30.12
C VAL A 839 3.42 17.62 -29.88
N GLY A 840 2.16 17.96 -30.10
CA GLY A 840 1.60 19.28 -29.84
C GLY A 840 1.33 19.56 -28.36
N VAL A 841 0.91 20.79 -28.10
CA VAL A 841 0.38 21.23 -26.81
C VAL A 841 -1.15 21.23 -26.85
N LEU A 842 -1.74 20.99 -25.68
CA LEU A 842 -3.16 21.01 -25.41
C LEU A 842 -3.42 21.96 -24.22
N PRO A 843 -4.55 22.65 -24.22
CA PRO A 843 -4.95 23.50 -23.10
C PRO A 843 -5.26 22.70 -21.84
N ASN A 844 -5.16 23.33 -20.68
CA ASN A 844 -5.70 22.79 -19.44
C ASN A 844 -7.17 23.20 -19.27
N LYS A 845 -8.09 22.33 -19.73
CA LYS A 845 -9.54 22.61 -19.73
C LYS A 845 -10.19 22.63 -18.34
N GLU A 846 -9.47 22.19 -17.30
CA GLU A 846 -10.00 22.07 -15.94
C GLU A 846 -9.89 23.37 -15.14
N ILE A 847 -9.10 24.36 -15.61
CA ILE A 847 -8.86 25.63 -14.88
C ILE A 847 -10.18 26.32 -14.47
N PRO A 848 -11.21 26.45 -15.33
CA PRO A 848 -12.45 27.12 -14.91
C PRO A 848 -13.15 26.45 -13.73
N GLN A 849 -12.95 25.14 -13.51
CA GLN A 849 -13.56 24.40 -12.40
C GLN A 849 -12.97 24.80 -11.04
N MET A 850 -11.80 25.44 -11.03
CA MET A 850 -11.20 26.01 -9.82
C MET A 850 -12.01 27.20 -9.32
N PHE A 851 -12.68 27.97 -10.19
CA PHE A 851 -13.47 29.14 -9.80
C PHE A 851 -14.94 28.76 -9.61
N LYS A 852 -15.47 28.89 -8.39
CA LYS A 852 -16.78 28.28 -8.03
C LYS A 852 -17.98 29.20 -8.24
N ASN A 853 -17.82 30.50 -8.03
CA ASN A 853 -18.92 31.48 -8.07
C ASN A 853 -18.83 32.49 -9.23
N GLU A 854 -17.65 32.69 -9.81
CA GLU A 854 -17.46 33.37 -11.10
C GLU A 854 -16.83 32.38 -12.09
N LYS A 855 -17.26 32.42 -13.35
CA LYS A 855 -16.75 31.52 -14.39
C LYS A 855 -15.59 32.18 -15.13
N LEU A 856 -14.41 31.57 -15.06
CA LEU A 856 -13.28 31.98 -15.90
C LEU A 856 -13.58 31.57 -17.36
N GLU A 857 -13.56 32.53 -18.27
CA GLU A 857 -13.78 32.29 -19.69
C GLU A 857 -12.55 31.67 -20.34
N LEU A 858 -12.79 30.73 -21.24
CA LEU A 858 -11.79 30.20 -22.15
C LEU A 858 -12.02 30.76 -23.56
N ASP A 859 -10.97 30.82 -24.36
CA ASP A 859 -11.06 31.18 -25.77
C ASP A 859 -11.67 30.05 -26.61
N GLU A 860 -11.79 30.27 -27.92
CA GLU A 860 -12.31 29.27 -28.88
C GLU A 860 -11.46 27.99 -28.98
N PHE A 861 -10.22 28.02 -28.48
CA PHE A 861 -9.29 26.90 -28.44
C PHE A 861 -9.17 26.28 -27.04
N ASN A 862 -9.97 26.74 -26.06
CA ASN A 862 -10.00 26.34 -24.66
C ASN A 862 -8.77 26.76 -23.82
N PHE A 863 -7.95 27.72 -24.27
CA PHE A 863 -6.97 28.39 -23.40
C PHE A 863 -7.66 29.49 -22.58
N VAL A 864 -7.02 29.95 -21.51
CA VAL A 864 -7.59 31.05 -20.71
C VAL A 864 -7.69 32.31 -21.56
N LYS A 865 -8.90 32.85 -21.67
CA LYS A 865 -9.19 33.99 -22.55
C LYS A 865 -8.52 35.25 -22.04
N GLN A 866 -7.75 35.89 -22.91
CA GLN A 866 -7.20 37.23 -22.72
C GLN A 866 -8.24 38.24 -23.26
N LEU A 867 -8.61 39.27 -22.47
CA LEU A 867 -9.66 40.21 -22.89
C LEU A 867 -9.22 41.13 -24.02
N ASP A 868 -7.98 41.63 -23.95
CA ASP A 868 -7.35 42.44 -25.00
C ASP A 868 -5.85 42.12 -25.04
N GLU A 869 -5.45 41.28 -25.98
CA GLU A 869 -4.07 40.83 -26.15
C GLU A 869 -3.08 41.97 -26.48
N LEU A 870 -3.57 43.09 -27.01
CA LEU A 870 -2.73 44.20 -27.45
C LEU A 870 -2.50 45.23 -26.33
N VAL A 871 -3.51 45.46 -25.51
CA VAL A 871 -3.50 46.52 -24.47
C VAL A 871 -3.27 45.96 -23.07
N SER A 872 -3.87 44.82 -22.74
CA SER A 872 -3.82 44.24 -21.39
C SER A 872 -3.82 42.71 -21.49
N PRO A 873 -2.72 42.14 -22.01
CA PRO A 873 -2.65 40.72 -22.35
C PRO A 873 -2.85 39.82 -21.14
N SER A 874 -2.65 40.30 -19.91
CA SER A 874 -2.74 39.43 -18.74
C SER A 874 -4.16 39.36 -18.17
N LEU A 875 -5.06 40.28 -18.53
CA LEU A 875 -6.42 40.34 -17.99
C LEU A 875 -7.32 39.21 -18.50
N THR A 876 -8.07 38.63 -17.56
CA THR A 876 -9.08 37.59 -17.83
C THR A 876 -10.50 38.13 -17.66
N SER A 877 -11.50 37.26 -17.87
CA SER A 877 -12.92 37.61 -17.65
C SER A 877 -13.26 37.94 -16.19
N ILE A 878 -12.44 37.53 -15.22
CA ILE A 878 -12.65 37.77 -13.80
C ILE A 878 -11.74 38.91 -13.35
N LYS A 879 -12.32 40.02 -12.89
CA LYS A 879 -11.56 41.13 -12.30
C LYS A 879 -10.73 40.65 -11.10
N GLY A 880 -9.42 40.92 -11.12
CA GLY A 880 -8.45 40.46 -10.11
C GLY A 880 -7.78 39.13 -10.44
N VAL A 881 -8.18 38.47 -11.53
CA VAL A 881 -7.57 37.24 -12.04
C VAL A 881 -6.83 37.54 -13.35
N PHE A 882 -5.58 37.09 -13.41
CA PHE A 882 -4.66 37.29 -14.52
C PHE A 882 -4.17 35.95 -15.06
N VAL A 883 -3.64 35.94 -16.28
CA VAL A 883 -3.02 34.75 -16.90
C VAL A 883 -1.64 35.09 -17.43
N ALA A 884 -0.71 34.13 -17.32
CA ALA A 884 0.60 34.25 -17.95
C ALA A 884 1.13 32.93 -18.51
N GLY A 885 2.05 33.06 -19.47
CA GLY A 885 2.71 31.94 -20.12
C GLY A 885 1.74 31.06 -20.91
N ALA A 886 2.08 29.77 -21.01
CA ALA A 886 1.38 28.85 -21.90
C ALA A 886 -0.07 28.51 -21.50
N ALA A 887 -0.54 28.97 -20.33
CA ALA A 887 -1.94 28.86 -19.93
C ALA A 887 -2.89 29.70 -20.81
N SER A 888 -2.34 30.75 -21.44
CA SER A 888 -3.05 31.64 -22.38
C SER A 888 -2.85 31.25 -23.85
N GLY A 889 -2.20 30.13 -24.15
CA GLY A 889 -1.94 29.66 -25.52
C GLY A 889 -0.52 29.18 -25.73
N PRO A 890 -0.24 28.45 -26.82
CA PRO A 890 1.10 27.92 -27.10
C PRO A 890 2.13 29.04 -27.26
N LYS A 891 3.18 29.02 -26.44
CA LYS A 891 4.26 30.01 -26.42
C LYS A 891 5.58 29.32 -26.07
N ASP A 892 6.70 29.90 -26.48
CA ASP A 892 8.02 29.42 -26.07
C ASP A 892 8.45 30.04 -24.72
N ILE A 893 9.70 29.78 -24.31
CA ILE A 893 10.21 30.21 -23.01
C ILE A 893 10.37 31.74 -22.93
N PRO A 894 11.05 32.42 -23.88
CA PRO A 894 11.11 33.88 -23.91
C PRO A 894 9.73 34.54 -23.82
N ASP A 895 8.77 34.11 -24.65
CA ASP A 895 7.42 34.69 -24.66
C ASP A 895 6.67 34.41 -23.35
N SER A 896 6.92 33.25 -22.73
CA SER A 896 6.34 32.91 -21.42
C SER A 896 6.88 33.78 -20.29
N ILE A 897 8.19 34.11 -20.31
CA ILE A 897 8.83 35.01 -19.35
C ILE A 897 8.31 36.44 -19.54
N LEU A 898 8.23 36.91 -20.79
CA LEU A 898 7.68 38.24 -21.10
C LEU A 898 6.23 38.38 -20.63
N SER A 899 5.39 37.38 -20.94
CA SER A 899 3.99 37.34 -20.50
C SER A 899 3.86 37.35 -18.97
N ALA A 900 4.75 36.67 -18.25
CA ALA A 900 4.76 36.69 -16.79
C ALA A 900 5.14 38.06 -16.21
N GLY A 901 6.13 38.74 -16.80
CA GLY A 901 6.47 40.11 -16.43
C GLY A 901 5.32 41.09 -16.66
N CYS A 902 4.60 40.96 -17.77
CA CYS A 902 3.37 41.75 -18.02
C CYS A 902 2.32 41.49 -16.92
N ALA A 903 2.06 40.23 -16.58
CA ALA A 903 1.10 39.88 -15.55
C ALA A 903 1.48 40.44 -14.18
N ALA A 904 2.76 40.33 -13.79
CA ALA A 904 3.24 40.92 -12.55
C ALA A 904 3.03 42.44 -12.51
N SER A 905 3.32 43.15 -13.61
CA SER A 905 3.10 44.59 -13.70
C SER A 905 1.61 44.96 -13.60
N GLU A 906 0.73 44.25 -14.31
CA GLU A 906 -0.72 44.51 -14.28
C GLU A 906 -1.32 44.20 -12.90
N VAL A 907 -0.86 43.14 -12.25
CA VAL A 907 -1.23 42.78 -10.88
C VAL A 907 -0.77 43.85 -9.90
N ALA A 908 0.48 44.33 -9.97
CA ALA A 908 0.96 45.39 -9.10
C ALA A 908 0.12 46.68 -9.26
N VAL A 909 -0.29 47.02 -10.48
CA VAL A 909 -1.22 48.16 -10.72
C VAL A 909 -2.59 47.90 -10.11
N TYR A 910 -3.10 46.67 -10.19
CA TYR A 910 -4.38 46.30 -9.59
C TYR A 910 -4.33 46.39 -8.05
N LEU A 911 -3.30 45.82 -7.43
CA LEU A 911 -3.10 45.81 -5.97
C LEU A 911 -2.88 47.20 -5.38
N ASN A 912 -2.38 48.17 -6.16
CA ASN A 912 -2.26 49.56 -5.70
C ASN A 912 -3.56 50.35 -5.77
N LYS A 913 -4.57 49.87 -6.50
CA LYS A 913 -5.88 50.54 -6.69
C LYS A 913 -6.96 50.06 -5.73
N VAL A 914 -6.75 48.89 -5.14
CA VAL A 914 -7.68 48.17 -4.27
C VAL A 914 -7.08 48.14 -2.87
#